data_AF-D3ARZ5-F1
#
_entry.id   AF-D3ARZ5-F1
#
_cell.length_a   1.000
_cell.length_b   1.000
_cell.length_c   1.000
_cell.angle_alpha   90.00
_cell.angle_beta   90.00
_cell.angle_gamma   90.00
#
_symmetry.space_group_name_H-M   'P 1'
#
loop_
_entity.id
_entity.type
_entity.pdbx_description
1 polymer ?
#
loop_
_entity_poly.entity_id
_entity_poly.type
_entity_poly.pdbx_seq_one_letter_code
_entity_poly.pdbx_strand_id
1 'polypeptide(L)'
;MMTIPASGMPLASDNGRPVSWVDNSRDTYERQTLMVDGKPFFFNGVQIRIDKVKDFYHYSDEQIQNLFQIARDDGFTVANAQLRWMDIQPDQFYDASETTYIRNGEYADQNFSDEKSMLSGYSDTPDEQSLTYLKFDFAELAGADWAGSKLRVWVNSAEEANSLRLYGIEDDSWDSSTMTWNSGAPNHNGYEITGEGVIDLGLTPSYDPVNKAQYYDFDVTDFINEYCDEDKKASFILRTDKDTKNMVGIDGKEGEKAAPQLVISRDDVYNWDYLDKVIGWAEEAGIKLELLWFSTDTVNSTIDNRVPYYVFQGYQKSLKTDGTPFFEKKTDPVYGTYWFLMCKNDPELRAKEKEAMKAMFDHIAEYNRENGNLNTVVGCQVANEPAVGRLHQTKYGEHCYCDTCMKKKGTMSDQEFRDLTMWEYTNNLAAGVKESDYSVWTRVNNYTGTDAVGVTYNEKMRKQGGTNVDFIGPDPYGADTQLCYDFGHKNTWLGPYDQGDNLTMIMENSGSKSGTPNWILAALAGGSFYNVYDLCSPDGNGLYDNKNGIPVPHGEYVEDMRNINHMLNKISFDLATKVADGDGGKKLVFLNQLGKSTSAEKKVRNIEVSYVSPEKGVGIVVDHGEKEIILESTRDAKYTLKGLAGYGVSSLEEGYYD
;
A
#
# COMPACT_ATOMS: atom_id res chain seq x y z
N MET A 1 10.15 -28.25 15.17
CA MET A 1 9.08 -28.94 14.43
C MET A 1 7.79 -28.76 15.21
N MET A 2 7.11 -27.64 14.99
CA MET A 2 5.72 -27.47 15.40
C MET A 2 4.87 -27.91 14.23
N THR A 3 4.03 -28.91 14.45
CA THR A 3 3.00 -29.35 13.51
C THR A 3 1.98 -28.23 13.34
N ILE A 4 1.99 -27.60 12.16
CA ILE A 4 0.89 -26.77 11.68
C ILE A 4 -0.32 -27.70 11.49
N PRO A 5 -1.51 -27.41 12.04
CA PRO A 5 -2.67 -28.27 11.84
C PRO A 5 -3.05 -28.28 10.36
N ALA A 6 -3.37 -29.46 9.84
CA ALA A 6 -3.98 -29.62 8.54
C ALA A 6 -5.34 -28.91 8.48
N SER A 7 -5.55 -28.11 7.44
CA SER A 7 -6.83 -27.69 6.85
C SER A 7 -8.06 -27.77 7.78
N GLY A 8 -8.44 -26.62 8.33
CA GLY A 8 -9.77 -26.36 8.84
C GLY A 8 -10.10 -24.90 8.53
N MET A 9 -11.11 -24.66 7.71
CA MET A 9 -11.64 -23.33 7.42
C MET A 9 -11.81 -22.51 8.72
N PRO A 10 -11.31 -21.27 8.79
CA PRO A 10 -11.70 -20.35 9.87
C PRO A 10 -13.16 -19.93 9.67
N LEU A 11 -13.93 -20.00 10.77
CA LEU A 11 -15.27 -19.44 10.96
C LEU A 11 -15.10 -17.98 11.45
N ALA A 12 -15.92 -16.97 11.17
CA ALA A 12 -17.32 -16.92 10.71
C ALA A 12 -17.68 -15.58 10.03
N SER A 13 -18.67 -15.58 9.13
CA SER A 13 -19.76 -14.57 9.06
C SER A 13 -21.09 -15.33 9.30
N ASP A 14 -22.26 -14.66 9.35
CA ASP A 14 -23.58 -15.10 9.88
C ASP A 14 -24.11 -16.54 9.57
N ASN A 15 -23.40 -17.39 8.81
CA ASN A 15 -23.69 -18.82 8.60
C ASN A 15 -22.43 -19.73 8.54
N GLY A 16 -21.27 -19.30 9.02
CA GLY A 16 -20.03 -20.09 9.01
C GLY A 16 -19.35 -20.22 7.64
N ARG A 17 -19.65 -19.35 6.67
CA ARG A 17 -18.96 -19.28 5.37
C ARG A 17 -18.17 -17.96 5.25
N PRO A 18 -16.99 -17.96 4.61
CA PRO A 18 -16.30 -16.72 4.25
C PRO A 18 -17.21 -15.80 3.41
N VAL A 19 -17.03 -14.49 3.54
CA VAL A 19 -17.70 -13.49 2.70
C VAL A 19 -17.32 -13.71 1.23
N SER A 20 -16.04 -14.01 1.01
CA SER A 20 -15.53 -14.31 -0.31
C SER A 20 -14.36 -15.30 -0.27
N TRP A 21 -14.17 -16.05 -1.36
CA TRP A 21 -13.08 -17.03 -1.50
C TRP A 21 -12.81 -17.37 -2.96
N VAL A 22 -11.75 -18.14 -3.22
CA VAL A 22 -11.47 -18.74 -4.53
C VAL A 22 -11.91 -20.21 -4.51
N ASP A 23 -12.88 -20.57 -5.34
CA ASP A 23 -13.23 -21.97 -5.58
C ASP A 23 -12.23 -22.60 -6.56
N ASN A 24 -11.36 -23.44 -6.02
CA ASN A 24 -10.35 -24.19 -6.77
C ASN A 24 -10.81 -25.60 -7.17
N SER A 25 -11.99 -26.05 -6.73
CA SER A 25 -12.44 -27.43 -6.96
C SER A 25 -12.64 -27.76 -8.44
N ARG A 26 -13.15 -26.77 -9.19
CA ARG A 26 -13.64 -26.94 -10.57
C ARG A 26 -14.73 -28.03 -10.68
N ASP A 27 -15.40 -28.34 -9.57
CA ASP A 27 -16.48 -29.33 -9.53
C ASP A 27 -17.80 -28.74 -10.04
N THR A 28 -18.06 -27.47 -9.70
CA THR A 28 -19.30 -26.76 -10.07
C THR A 28 -19.12 -25.93 -11.34
N TYR A 29 -17.94 -25.33 -11.52
CA TYR A 29 -17.64 -24.39 -12.60
C TYR A 29 -16.39 -24.84 -13.37
N GLU A 30 -16.27 -24.43 -14.64
CA GLU A 30 -15.20 -24.92 -15.52
C GLU A 30 -13.83 -24.32 -15.15
N ARG A 31 -13.80 -23.08 -14.65
CA ARG A 31 -12.58 -22.38 -14.22
C ARG A 31 -12.50 -22.24 -12.70
N GLN A 32 -11.33 -21.83 -12.21
CA GLN A 32 -11.23 -21.29 -10.85
C GLN A 32 -12.06 -20.01 -10.75
N THR A 33 -12.93 -19.96 -9.75
CA THR A 33 -13.98 -18.94 -9.66
C THR A 33 -13.84 -18.15 -8.36
N LEU A 34 -13.83 -16.83 -8.48
CA LEU A 34 -14.01 -15.94 -7.33
C LEU A 34 -15.47 -16.01 -6.89
N MET A 35 -15.68 -16.24 -5.60
CA MET A 35 -17.01 -16.37 -5.01
C MET A 35 -17.25 -15.21 -4.05
N VAL A 36 -18.41 -14.55 -4.17
CA VAL A 36 -18.90 -13.54 -3.22
C VAL A 36 -20.31 -13.94 -2.83
N ASP A 37 -20.60 -14.03 -1.53
CA ASP A 37 -21.92 -14.40 -1.01
C ASP A 37 -22.45 -15.73 -1.57
N GLY A 38 -21.53 -16.68 -1.84
CA GLY A 38 -21.87 -17.97 -2.42
C GLY A 38 -22.26 -17.95 -3.89
N LYS A 39 -22.03 -16.84 -4.60
CA LYS A 39 -22.25 -16.71 -6.04
C LYS A 39 -20.92 -16.46 -6.77
N PRO A 40 -20.77 -16.97 -8.00
CA PRO A 40 -19.67 -16.59 -8.87
C PRO A 40 -19.61 -15.08 -9.07
N PHE A 41 -18.41 -14.53 -8.98
CA PHE A 41 -18.15 -13.11 -9.11
C PHE A 41 -17.17 -12.86 -10.27
N PHE A 42 -17.58 -11.99 -11.19
CA PHE A 42 -16.71 -11.51 -12.26
C PHE A 42 -15.90 -10.32 -11.76
N PHE A 43 -14.60 -10.52 -11.55
CA PHE A 43 -13.69 -9.45 -11.19
C PHE A 43 -13.37 -8.60 -12.43
N ASN A 44 -13.83 -7.36 -12.41
CA ASN A 44 -13.46 -6.30 -13.34
C ASN A 44 -13.12 -5.06 -12.53
N GLY A 45 -11.82 -4.89 -12.26
CA GLY A 45 -11.33 -3.96 -11.25
C GLY A 45 -10.67 -2.70 -11.79
N VAL A 46 -10.73 -1.65 -10.98
CA VAL A 46 -9.94 -0.42 -11.16
C VAL A 46 -9.42 0.07 -9.80
N GLN A 47 -8.15 0.46 -9.74
CA GLN A 47 -7.58 1.08 -8.55
C GLN A 47 -7.99 2.55 -8.44
N ILE A 48 -8.40 2.96 -7.24
CA ILE A 48 -8.58 4.36 -6.87
C ILE A 48 -7.49 4.71 -5.85
N ARG A 49 -6.50 5.50 -6.26
CA ARG A 49 -5.37 5.93 -5.42
C ARG A 49 -5.78 6.95 -4.37
N ILE A 50 -6.59 6.55 -3.40
CA ILE A 50 -7.15 7.46 -2.38
C ILE A 50 -6.03 8.17 -1.59
N ASP A 51 -4.92 7.46 -1.34
CA ASP A 51 -3.73 8.05 -0.70
C ASP A 51 -3.17 9.21 -1.53
N LYS A 52 -3.04 9.02 -2.85
CA LYS A 52 -2.46 10.04 -3.72
C LYS A 52 -3.38 11.22 -4.00
N VAL A 53 -4.66 10.99 -4.26
CA VAL A 53 -5.58 12.11 -4.55
C VAL A 53 -5.81 12.97 -3.31
N LYS A 54 -5.76 12.38 -2.10
CA LYS A 54 -5.77 13.13 -0.84
C LYS A 54 -4.47 13.90 -0.65
N ASP A 55 -3.32 13.24 -0.77
CA ASP A 55 -2.04 13.84 -0.40
C ASP A 55 -1.54 14.88 -1.43
N PHE A 56 -1.79 14.67 -2.73
CA PHE A 56 -1.28 15.54 -3.82
C PHE A 56 -2.33 16.48 -4.41
N TYR A 57 -3.58 16.04 -4.50
CA TYR A 57 -4.66 16.86 -5.09
C TYR A 57 -5.57 17.49 -4.03
N HIS A 58 -5.42 17.10 -2.75
CA HIS A 58 -6.22 17.60 -1.64
C HIS A 58 -7.73 17.43 -1.87
N TYR A 59 -8.12 16.31 -2.49
CA TYR A 59 -9.53 15.99 -2.71
C TYR A 59 -10.29 15.90 -1.37
N SER A 60 -11.49 16.47 -1.34
CA SER A 60 -12.44 16.29 -0.23
C SER A 60 -13.03 14.88 -0.22
N ASP A 61 -13.67 14.50 0.89
CA ASP A 61 -14.41 13.23 1.00
C ASP A 61 -15.45 13.07 -0.12
N GLU A 62 -16.17 14.14 -0.49
CA GLU A 62 -17.13 14.14 -1.60
C GLU A 62 -16.46 13.90 -2.96
N GLN A 63 -15.30 14.50 -3.20
CA GLN A 63 -14.55 14.29 -4.44
C GLN A 63 -14.01 12.86 -4.55
N ILE A 64 -13.56 12.27 -3.43
CA ILE A 64 -13.12 10.87 -3.40
C ILE A 64 -14.30 9.94 -3.62
N GLN A 65 -15.43 10.17 -2.94
CA GLN A 65 -16.66 9.41 -3.13
C GLN A 65 -17.12 9.43 -4.60
N ASN A 66 -17.04 10.58 -5.26
CA ASN A 66 -17.36 10.71 -6.68
C ASN A 66 -16.45 9.83 -7.59
N LEU A 67 -15.21 9.52 -7.19
CA LEU A 67 -14.37 8.57 -7.94
C LEU A 67 -14.94 7.15 -7.90
N PHE A 68 -15.49 6.70 -6.76
CA PHE A 68 -16.18 5.41 -6.67
C PHE A 68 -17.44 5.38 -7.54
N GLN A 69 -18.19 6.47 -7.58
CA GLN A 69 -19.34 6.60 -8.47
C GLN A 69 -18.93 6.53 -9.94
N ILE A 70 -17.87 7.24 -10.35
CA ILE A 70 -17.34 7.16 -11.72
C ILE A 70 -16.94 5.71 -12.06
N ALA A 71 -16.23 5.00 -11.16
CA ALA A 71 -15.87 3.61 -11.39
C ALA A 71 -17.11 2.72 -11.59
N ARG A 72 -18.16 2.92 -10.79
CA ARG A 72 -19.42 2.19 -10.96
C ARG A 72 -20.10 2.51 -12.29
N ASP A 73 -20.20 3.80 -12.63
CA ASP A 73 -20.84 4.29 -13.85
C ASP A 73 -20.10 3.83 -15.11
N ASP A 74 -18.77 3.66 -15.00
CA ASP A 74 -17.93 3.07 -16.05
C ASP A 74 -18.06 1.54 -16.15
N GLY A 75 -18.89 0.92 -15.31
CA GLY A 75 -19.23 -0.51 -15.37
C GLY A 75 -18.21 -1.43 -14.67
N PHE A 76 -17.29 -0.91 -13.85
CA PHE A 76 -16.44 -1.77 -13.02
C PHE A 76 -17.27 -2.46 -11.92
N THR A 77 -16.83 -3.66 -11.52
CA THR A 77 -17.51 -4.46 -10.50
C THR A 77 -16.85 -4.34 -9.12
N VAL A 78 -15.58 -3.92 -9.09
CA VAL A 78 -14.79 -3.76 -7.87
C VAL A 78 -13.85 -2.55 -7.99
N ALA A 79 -13.78 -1.75 -6.93
CA ALA A 79 -12.74 -0.74 -6.74
C ALA A 79 -11.67 -1.28 -5.79
N ASN A 80 -10.39 -1.05 -6.09
CA ASN A 80 -9.31 -1.33 -5.15
C ASN A 80 -8.81 -0.03 -4.53
N ALA A 81 -8.75 0.05 -3.20
CA ALA A 81 -8.37 1.27 -2.50
C ALA A 81 -7.32 1.00 -1.42
N GLN A 82 -6.34 1.89 -1.31
CA GLN A 82 -5.23 1.76 -0.39
C GLN A 82 -5.64 2.16 1.02
N LEU A 83 -5.23 1.36 2.00
CA LEU A 83 -5.33 1.70 3.41
C LEU A 83 -3.96 1.59 4.04
N ARG A 84 -3.48 2.69 4.64
CA ARG A 84 -2.20 2.72 5.34
C ARG A 84 -2.36 2.13 6.74
N TRP A 85 -1.31 1.52 7.31
CA TRP A 85 -1.36 1.14 8.72
C TRP A 85 -1.61 2.38 9.62
N MET A 86 -0.96 3.50 9.29
CA MET A 86 -1.18 4.77 9.97
C MET A 86 -2.63 5.31 9.84
N ASP A 87 -3.41 4.87 8.84
CA ASP A 87 -4.81 5.29 8.72
C ASP A 87 -5.71 4.64 9.78
N ILE A 88 -5.32 3.47 10.33
CA ILE A 88 -6.07 2.77 11.40
C ILE A 88 -5.43 2.89 12.78
N GLN A 89 -4.15 3.26 12.86
CA GLN A 89 -3.43 3.55 14.11
C GLN A 89 -2.61 4.84 13.94
N PRO A 90 -3.26 6.01 13.89
CA PRO A 90 -2.57 7.26 13.59
C PRO A 90 -1.66 7.70 14.73
N ASP A 91 -0.51 8.28 14.37
CA ASP A 91 0.34 9.00 15.30
C ASP A 91 -0.28 10.35 15.69
N GLN A 92 0.09 10.87 16.86
CA GLN A 92 -0.29 12.18 17.38
C GLN A 92 0.86 13.18 17.20
N PHE A 93 0.56 14.38 16.71
CA PHE A 93 1.56 15.39 16.37
C PHE A 93 1.35 16.65 17.21
N TYR A 94 2.43 17.13 17.82
CA TYR A 94 2.46 18.35 18.65
C TYR A 94 3.57 19.27 18.15
N ASP A 95 3.20 20.43 17.61
CA ASP A 95 4.18 21.46 17.28
C ASP A 95 4.75 22.08 18.57
N ALA A 96 5.98 22.56 18.51
CA ALA A 96 6.64 23.18 19.66
C ALA A 96 5.82 24.37 20.21
N SER A 97 5.58 24.37 21.52
CA SER A 97 4.89 25.45 22.22
C SER A 97 5.79 26.67 22.39
N GLU A 98 7.09 26.43 22.60
CA GLU A 98 8.15 27.45 22.69
C GLU A 98 9.42 26.96 21.99
N THR A 99 10.13 27.87 21.35
CA THR A 99 11.44 27.62 20.75
C THR A 99 12.32 28.86 20.94
N THR A 100 13.60 28.67 21.25
CA THR A 100 14.59 29.76 21.26
C THR A 100 16.00 29.20 21.10
N TYR A 101 16.99 30.06 20.94
CA TYR A 101 18.38 29.68 21.12
C TYR A 101 19.10 30.73 21.96
N ILE A 102 20.20 30.31 22.59
CA ILE A 102 21.12 31.19 23.30
C ILE A 102 22.46 31.17 22.59
N ARG A 103 23.16 32.32 22.61
CA ARG A 103 24.46 32.48 21.94
C ARG A 103 25.42 33.24 22.83
N ASN A 104 26.64 32.73 22.97
CA ASN A 104 27.65 33.32 23.83
C ASN A 104 28.27 34.60 23.21
N GLY A 105 29.30 35.15 23.87
CA GLY A 105 30.11 36.25 23.38
C GLY A 105 29.36 37.58 23.41
N GLU A 106 29.43 38.35 22.33
CA GLU A 106 28.73 39.64 22.21
C GLU A 106 27.20 39.51 22.22
N TYR A 107 26.69 38.29 22.02
CA TYR A 107 25.25 37.97 22.01
C TYR A 107 24.77 37.42 23.36
N ALA A 108 25.63 37.32 24.38
CA ALA A 108 25.34 36.57 25.60
C ALA A 108 24.16 37.11 26.44
N ASP A 109 23.82 38.39 26.26
CA ASP A 109 22.69 39.05 26.92
C ASP A 109 21.52 39.33 25.95
N GLN A 110 21.55 38.81 24.73
CA GLN A 110 20.48 38.95 23.74
C GLN A 110 19.50 37.78 23.82
N ASN A 111 18.23 38.08 23.60
CA ASN A 111 17.16 37.10 23.49
C ASN A 111 16.79 36.87 22.03
N PHE A 112 16.47 35.62 21.67
CA PHE A 112 16.20 35.21 20.29
C PHE A 112 14.88 34.44 20.14
N SER A 113 13.90 34.61 21.03
CA SER A 113 12.63 33.88 20.96
C SER A 113 11.79 34.20 19.73
N ASP A 114 11.99 35.38 19.15
CA ASP A 114 11.25 35.86 17.97
C ASP A 114 11.90 35.44 16.64
N GLU A 115 13.04 34.75 16.70
CA GLU A 115 13.76 34.30 15.50
C GLU A 115 13.08 33.08 14.87
N LYS A 116 12.96 33.12 13.53
CA LYS A 116 12.40 32.00 12.76
C LYS A 116 13.36 30.84 12.58
N SER A 117 14.67 31.13 12.64
CA SER A 117 15.75 30.16 12.50
C SER A 117 16.61 30.21 13.76
N MET A 118 16.59 29.12 14.51
CA MET A 118 17.41 28.91 15.70
C MET A 118 18.80 28.44 15.30
N LEU A 119 19.80 28.83 16.10
CA LEU A 119 21.19 28.46 15.86
C LEU A 119 21.69 27.49 16.91
N SER A 120 22.34 26.44 16.43
CA SER A 120 22.99 25.41 17.23
C SER A 120 24.40 25.19 16.69
N GLY A 121 25.44 25.40 17.50
CA GLY A 121 26.80 25.38 16.97
C GLY A 121 27.90 25.33 18.01
N TYR A 122 28.87 24.44 17.78
CA TYR A 122 30.14 24.36 18.49
C TYR A 122 31.23 25.15 17.75
N SER A 123 32.04 25.88 18.50
CA SER A 123 33.31 26.48 18.06
C SER A 123 34.35 26.31 19.15
N ASP A 124 35.62 26.19 18.78
CA ASP A 124 36.74 26.26 19.73
C ASP A 124 36.86 27.67 20.34
N THR A 125 36.27 28.68 19.69
CA THR A 125 36.07 30.02 20.25
C THR A 125 34.77 30.02 21.05
N PRO A 126 34.80 30.05 22.39
CA PRO A 126 33.58 29.92 23.20
C PRO A 126 32.53 30.99 22.90
N ASP A 127 32.96 32.18 22.49
CA ASP A 127 32.09 33.32 22.14
C ASP A 127 31.23 33.07 20.89
N GLU A 128 31.52 32.04 20.11
CA GLU A 128 30.79 31.69 18.88
C GLU A 128 29.81 30.52 19.10
N GLN A 129 29.72 29.99 20.32
CA GLN A 129 28.89 28.84 20.64
C GLN A 129 27.41 29.21 20.80
N SER A 130 26.52 28.29 20.43
CA SER A 130 25.07 28.45 20.60
C SER A 130 24.35 27.13 20.90
N LEU A 131 23.23 27.22 21.62
CA LEU A 131 22.41 26.10 22.05
C LEU A 131 20.94 26.40 21.75
N THR A 132 20.24 25.43 21.14
CA THR A 132 18.82 25.52 20.81
C THR A 132 17.96 24.87 21.89
N TYR A 133 16.85 25.50 22.28
CA TYR A 133 15.88 25.00 23.25
C TYR A 133 14.50 24.84 22.60
N LEU A 134 13.85 23.71 22.89
CA LEU A 134 12.54 23.35 22.34
C LEU A 134 11.63 22.90 23.48
N LYS A 135 10.39 23.39 23.52
CA LYS A 135 9.35 22.94 24.45
C LYS A 135 8.14 22.43 23.71
N PHE A 136 7.52 21.39 24.23
CA PHE A 136 6.27 20.82 23.75
C PHE A 136 5.27 20.72 24.89
N ASP A 137 3.99 20.88 24.57
CA ASP A 137 2.87 20.66 25.48
C ASP A 137 1.91 19.68 24.81
N PHE A 138 1.68 18.55 25.45
CA PHE A 138 0.79 17.49 24.99
C PHE A 138 -0.18 17.08 26.10
N ALA A 139 -0.51 18.00 27.02
CA ALA A 139 -1.41 17.76 28.15
C ALA A 139 -2.83 17.32 27.76
N GLU A 140 -3.25 17.61 26.53
CA GLU A 140 -4.54 17.15 25.98
C GLU A 140 -4.55 15.65 25.62
N LEU A 141 -3.38 15.00 25.51
CA LEU A 141 -3.32 13.58 25.21
C LEU A 141 -3.74 12.74 26.42
N ALA A 142 -4.80 11.95 26.28
CA ALA A 142 -5.20 11.00 27.32
C ALA A 142 -4.41 9.70 27.25
N GLY A 143 -4.10 9.10 28.41
CA GLY A 143 -3.30 7.88 28.55
C GLY A 143 -1.89 8.16 29.07
N ALA A 144 -1.07 7.10 29.04
CA ALA A 144 0.34 7.03 29.42
C ALA A 144 0.97 5.84 28.65
N ASP A 145 2.25 5.55 28.89
CA ASP A 145 3.00 4.38 28.36
C ASP A 145 3.00 4.33 26.81
N TRP A 146 3.61 5.32 26.18
CA TRP A 146 3.63 5.49 24.73
C TRP A 146 4.53 4.44 24.06
N ALA A 147 4.01 3.79 23.01
CA ALA A 147 4.71 2.73 22.27
C ALA A 147 5.90 3.25 21.45
N GLY A 148 5.91 4.54 21.11
CA GLY A 148 7.03 5.22 20.48
C GLY A 148 6.85 6.73 20.49
N SER A 149 7.91 7.50 20.66
CA SER A 149 7.90 8.95 20.53
C SER A 149 9.14 9.47 19.81
N LYS A 150 8.99 10.46 18.94
CA LYS A 150 10.12 11.15 18.30
C LYS A 150 10.02 12.66 18.36
N LEU A 151 11.19 13.29 18.43
CA LEU A 151 11.35 14.69 18.06
C LEU A 151 11.76 14.77 16.58
N ARG A 152 11.04 15.54 15.78
CA ARG A 152 11.37 15.89 14.41
C ARG A 152 11.68 17.37 14.30
N VAL A 153 12.82 17.71 13.72
CA VAL A 153 13.23 19.10 13.44
C VAL A 153 13.50 19.31 11.97
N TRP A 154 13.17 20.49 11.43
CA TRP A 154 13.63 20.89 10.11
C TRP A 154 14.93 21.68 10.23
N VAL A 155 16.02 21.12 9.72
CA VAL A 155 17.27 21.86 9.53
C VAL A 155 17.11 22.69 8.26
N ASN A 156 17.27 24.02 8.37
CA ASN A 156 17.14 24.94 7.24
C ASN A 156 18.51 25.34 6.64
N SER A 157 19.60 25.20 7.41
CA SER A 157 20.95 25.50 6.93
C SER A 157 22.00 24.63 7.63
N ALA A 158 22.92 24.07 6.83
CA ALA A 158 24.06 23.30 7.29
C ALA A 158 25.17 23.41 6.22
N GLU A 159 26.37 23.86 6.60
CA GLU A 159 27.46 24.14 5.66
C GLU A 159 28.26 22.90 5.26
N GLU A 160 28.48 21.96 6.19
CA GLU A 160 29.17 20.69 5.97
C GLU A 160 28.46 19.55 6.74
N ALA A 161 28.99 18.32 6.67
CA ALA A 161 28.43 17.21 7.43
C ALA A 161 28.61 17.42 8.93
N ASN A 162 27.49 17.59 9.63
CA ASN A 162 27.39 17.73 11.07
C ASN A 162 26.68 16.51 11.69
N SER A 163 26.79 16.38 13.00
CA SER A 163 25.90 15.56 13.82
C SER A 163 25.24 16.44 14.86
N LEU A 164 23.95 16.22 15.09
CA LEU A 164 23.21 16.91 16.15
C LEU A 164 23.07 15.98 17.34
N ARG A 165 23.26 16.52 18.55
CA ARG A 165 23.07 15.83 19.83
C ARG A 165 21.89 16.42 20.57
N LEU A 166 20.98 15.56 21.00
CA LEU A 166 19.77 15.95 21.73
C LEU A 166 19.91 15.61 23.21
N TYR A 167 19.44 16.51 24.05
CA TYR A 167 19.26 16.27 25.48
C TYR A 167 17.81 16.55 25.87
N GLY A 168 17.22 15.69 26.68
CA GLY A 168 15.98 15.98 27.41
C GLY A 168 16.32 16.65 28.74
N ILE A 169 15.47 17.58 29.17
CA ILE A 169 15.57 18.22 30.49
C ILE A 169 14.22 18.18 31.22
N GLU A 170 14.24 17.89 32.52
CA GLU A 170 13.04 17.92 33.39
C GLU A 170 12.61 19.35 33.75
N ASP A 171 13.48 20.36 33.56
CA ASP A 171 13.11 21.75 33.82
C ASP A 171 12.26 22.31 32.68
N ASP A 172 10.95 22.34 32.88
CA ASP A 172 9.97 22.96 31.97
C ASP A 172 9.63 24.42 32.32
N SER A 173 10.30 24.98 33.35
CA SER A 173 9.96 26.30 33.92
C SER A 173 10.55 27.49 33.17
N TRP A 174 11.44 27.25 32.21
CA TRP A 174 12.06 28.30 31.39
C TRP A 174 11.03 29.04 30.53
N ASP A 175 11.29 30.30 30.23
CA ASP A 175 10.45 31.14 29.37
C ASP A 175 11.32 31.68 28.24
N SER A 176 11.01 31.24 27.03
CA SER A 176 11.75 31.58 25.81
C SER A 176 11.99 33.09 25.68
N SER A 177 11.05 33.94 26.10
CA SER A 177 11.11 35.40 25.98
C SER A 177 12.08 36.08 26.94
N THR A 178 12.60 35.34 27.92
CA THR A 178 13.50 35.87 28.96
C THR A 178 14.90 35.25 28.92
N MET A 179 15.08 34.16 28.17
CA MET A 179 16.34 33.43 28.09
C MET A 179 17.42 34.20 27.33
N THR A 180 18.62 34.21 27.90
CA THR A 180 19.87 34.61 27.26
C THR A 180 20.95 33.60 27.65
N TRP A 181 22.15 33.70 27.07
CA TRP A 181 23.26 32.82 27.48
C TRP A 181 23.67 33.02 28.94
N ASN A 182 23.61 34.25 29.45
CA ASN A 182 24.03 34.57 30.82
C ASN A 182 22.92 34.42 31.86
N SER A 183 21.65 34.33 31.46
CA SER A 183 20.51 34.35 32.39
C SER A 183 19.30 33.60 31.85
N GLY A 184 18.57 32.92 32.73
CA GLY A 184 17.26 32.33 32.44
C GLY A 184 17.29 30.99 31.69
N ALA A 185 18.40 30.65 31.02
CA ALA A 185 18.58 29.35 30.38
C ALA A 185 19.02 28.28 31.40
N PRO A 186 18.25 27.19 31.58
CA PRO A 186 18.61 26.13 32.52
C PRO A 186 19.61 25.15 31.92
N ASN A 187 20.17 24.28 32.76
CA ASN A 187 20.89 23.05 32.38
C ASN A 187 22.10 23.19 31.41
N HIS A 188 22.81 24.33 31.41
CA HIS A 188 24.08 24.47 30.69
C HIS A 188 25.20 25.09 31.55
N ASN A 189 26.44 24.66 31.29
CA ASN A 189 27.66 25.29 31.80
C ASN A 189 28.60 25.53 30.62
N GLY A 190 28.53 26.74 30.06
CA GLY A 190 29.08 27.01 28.74
C GLY A 190 28.35 26.18 27.68
N TYR A 191 29.10 25.47 26.85
CA TYR A 191 28.55 24.57 25.82
C TYR A 191 28.12 23.20 26.34
N GLU A 192 28.51 22.83 27.56
CA GLU A 192 28.13 21.53 28.13
C GLU A 192 26.72 21.56 28.66
N ILE A 193 25.93 20.56 28.30
CA ILE A 193 24.60 20.34 28.86
C ILE A 193 24.77 19.50 30.12
N THR A 194 24.46 20.10 31.27
CA THR A 194 24.76 19.52 32.58
C THR A 194 23.76 20.03 33.61
N GLY A 195 23.59 19.29 34.71
CA GLY A 195 22.67 19.65 35.79
C GLY A 195 21.87 18.44 36.25
N GLU A 196 21.02 18.65 37.24
CA GLU A 196 20.00 17.67 37.64
C GLU A 196 18.91 17.59 36.56
N GLY A 197 18.37 16.39 36.32
CA GLY A 197 17.31 16.15 35.34
C GLY A 197 17.72 16.29 33.88
N VAL A 198 19.01 16.14 33.54
CA VAL A 198 19.49 16.12 32.14
C VAL A 198 19.71 14.69 31.66
N ILE A 199 19.11 14.34 30.52
CA ILE A 199 19.25 13.03 29.87
C ILE A 199 19.88 13.23 28.48
N ASP A 200 21.00 12.58 28.19
CA ASP A 200 21.59 12.54 26.84
C ASP A 200 20.82 11.53 25.98
N LEU A 201 20.11 12.02 24.97
CA LEU A 201 19.27 11.23 24.05
C LEU A 201 20.04 10.81 22.79
N GLY A 202 21.33 11.13 22.73
CA GLY A 202 22.24 10.67 21.69
C GLY A 202 22.32 11.58 20.47
N LEU A 203 22.96 11.03 19.44
CA LEU A 203 23.29 11.73 18.20
C LEU A 203 22.38 11.29 17.06
N THR A 204 22.23 12.16 16.05
CA THR A 204 21.77 11.74 14.72
C THR A 204 22.60 10.56 14.23
N PRO A 205 21.99 9.50 13.65
CA PRO A 205 22.71 8.31 13.28
C PRO A 205 23.69 8.58 12.14
N SER A 206 24.82 7.87 12.13
CA SER A 206 25.91 8.06 11.16
C SER A 206 25.51 7.83 9.70
N TYR A 207 24.42 7.10 9.45
CA TYR A 207 23.86 6.88 8.12
C TYR A 207 22.91 8.01 7.65
N ASP A 208 22.59 8.98 8.52
CA ASP A 208 21.79 10.17 8.22
C ASP A 208 22.49 11.46 8.70
N PRO A 209 23.65 11.81 8.09
CA PRO A 209 24.43 12.97 8.50
C PRO A 209 23.69 14.29 8.20
N VAL A 210 23.85 15.28 9.07
CA VAL A 210 23.24 16.61 8.93
C VAL A 210 24.07 17.47 7.99
N ASN A 211 23.79 17.44 6.70
CA ASN A 211 24.61 18.12 5.67
C ASN A 211 23.82 18.92 4.62
N LYS A 212 22.50 19.04 4.81
CA LYS A 212 21.58 19.75 3.92
C LYS A 212 20.29 20.06 4.64
N ALA A 213 19.54 21.01 4.08
CA ALA A 213 18.21 21.33 4.56
C ALA A 213 17.27 20.12 4.40
N GLN A 214 16.76 19.60 5.53
CA GLN A 214 15.91 18.41 5.60
C GLN A 214 15.36 18.22 7.02
N TYR A 215 14.37 17.34 7.18
CA TYR A 215 13.95 16.81 8.48
C TYR A 215 15.01 15.90 9.11
N TYR A 216 15.16 15.94 10.42
CA TYR A 216 15.94 15.00 11.22
C TYR A 216 15.15 14.56 12.45
N ASP A 217 15.15 13.26 12.70
CA ASP A 217 14.38 12.64 13.78
C ASP A 217 15.29 12.10 14.89
N PHE A 218 14.84 12.24 16.13
CA PHE A 218 15.43 11.63 17.33
C PHE A 218 14.38 10.75 18.00
N ASP A 219 14.78 9.56 18.42
CA ASP A 219 13.95 8.75 19.31
C ASP A 219 14.01 9.36 20.72
N VAL A 220 12.84 9.69 21.25
CA VAL A 220 12.68 10.27 22.60
C VAL A 220 11.72 9.44 23.44
N THR A 221 11.40 8.21 23.01
CA THR A 221 10.39 7.34 23.63
C THR A 221 10.62 7.16 25.12
N ASP A 222 11.82 6.73 25.52
CA ASP A 222 12.15 6.48 26.93
C ASP A 222 12.08 7.76 27.76
N PHE A 223 12.52 8.90 27.21
CA PHE A 223 12.49 10.18 27.90
C PHE A 223 11.05 10.65 28.16
N ILE A 224 10.18 10.59 27.14
CA ILE A 224 8.79 11.01 27.30
C ILE A 224 8.08 10.13 28.33
N ASN A 225 8.28 8.81 28.28
CA ASN A 225 7.65 7.87 29.21
C ASN A 225 8.15 8.02 30.65
N GLU A 226 9.45 8.23 30.86
CA GLU A 226 10.04 8.25 32.20
C GLU A 226 9.90 9.62 32.89
N TYR A 227 9.94 10.72 32.14
CA TYR A 227 10.08 12.07 32.72
C TYR A 227 8.93 13.03 32.39
N CYS A 228 8.13 12.77 31.36
CA CYS A 228 7.13 13.72 30.86
C CYS A 228 5.67 13.26 31.04
N ASP A 229 5.42 12.10 31.65
CA ASP A 229 4.07 11.51 31.69
C ASP A 229 3.12 12.25 32.66
N GLU A 230 3.65 12.87 33.72
CA GLU A 230 2.83 13.53 34.75
C GLU A 230 2.26 14.88 34.27
N ASP A 231 3.13 15.78 33.79
CA ASP A 231 2.74 17.14 33.40
C ASP A 231 2.55 17.30 31.89
N LYS A 232 2.97 16.30 31.11
CA LYS A 232 2.85 16.23 29.65
C LYS A 232 3.48 17.41 28.94
N LYS A 233 4.62 17.82 29.47
CA LYS A 233 5.54 18.76 28.85
C LYS A 233 6.86 18.09 28.58
N ALA A 234 7.50 18.49 27.50
CA ALA A 234 8.81 17.99 27.16
C ALA A 234 9.70 19.14 26.74
N SER A 235 10.81 19.29 27.44
CA SER A 235 11.86 20.27 27.14
C SER A 235 13.11 19.59 26.63
N PHE A 236 13.70 20.17 25.58
CA PHE A 236 14.90 19.64 24.95
C PHE A 236 15.94 20.72 24.70
N ILE A 237 17.21 20.33 24.77
CA ILE A 237 18.35 21.12 24.32
C ILE A 237 19.03 20.41 23.15
N LEU A 238 19.19 21.12 22.04
CA LEU A 238 19.79 20.61 20.82
C LEU A 238 21.09 21.37 20.52
N ARG A 239 22.20 20.63 20.42
CA ARG A 239 23.53 21.16 20.11
C ARG A 239 24.18 20.42 18.95
N THR A 240 25.10 21.04 18.21
CA THR A 240 25.98 20.28 17.29
C THR A 240 27.03 19.51 18.09
N ASP A 241 27.43 18.34 17.59
CA ASP A 241 28.48 17.55 18.22
C ASP A 241 29.83 18.28 18.10
N LYS A 242 30.70 18.15 19.11
CA LYS A 242 31.95 18.93 19.18
C LYS A 242 32.95 18.58 18.09
N ASP A 243 32.81 17.39 17.51
CA ASP A 243 33.62 16.95 16.39
C ASP A 243 33.28 17.72 15.10
N THR A 244 32.17 18.47 15.11
CA THR A 244 31.65 19.23 13.98
C THR A 244 31.57 20.72 14.35
N LYS A 245 32.57 21.49 13.91
CA LYS A 245 32.78 22.92 14.29
C LYS A 245 31.98 23.89 13.42
N ASN A 246 30.72 23.55 13.13
CA ASN A 246 29.87 24.37 12.29
C ASN A 246 28.56 24.71 12.99
N MET A 247 27.96 25.81 12.52
CA MET A 247 26.63 26.23 12.90
C MET A 247 25.59 25.48 12.06
N VAL A 248 24.51 25.05 12.70
CA VAL A 248 23.33 24.49 12.05
C VAL A 248 22.13 25.37 12.37
N GLY A 249 21.41 25.78 11.33
CA GLY A 249 20.14 26.49 11.46
C GLY A 249 18.97 25.52 11.47
N ILE A 250 18.06 25.70 12.42
CA ILE A 250 16.89 24.86 12.63
C ILE A 250 15.66 25.77 12.66
N ASP A 251 14.60 25.39 11.97
CA ASP A 251 13.35 26.16 12.03
C ASP A 251 12.80 26.17 13.47
N GLY A 252 12.48 27.36 13.97
CA GLY A 252 11.75 27.54 15.22
C GLY A 252 10.25 27.33 15.03
N LYS A 253 9.48 27.65 16.07
CA LYS A 253 8.01 27.55 16.08
C LYS A 253 7.34 28.25 14.89
N GLU A 254 7.86 29.41 14.50
CA GLU A 254 7.36 30.23 13.38
C GLU A 254 8.29 30.11 12.14
N GLY A 255 8.98 28.98 12.01
CA GLY A 255 9.92 28.68 10.93
C GLY A 255 9.28 28.68 9.55
N GLU A 256 10.10 28.84 8.51
CA GLU A 256 9.60 29.01 7.14
C GLU A 256 9.04 27.71 6.53
N LYS A 257 9.62 26.56 6.90
CA LYS A 257 9.26 25.26 6.32
C LYS A 257 8.39 24.44 7.25
N ALA A 258 8.81 24.26 8.50
CA ALA A 258 8.07 23.47 9.48
C ALA A 258 8.55 23.75 10.91
N ALA A 259 7.61 23.95 11.83
CA ALA A 259 7.90 23.97 13.25
C ALA A 259 8.49 22.62 13.71
N PRO A 260 9.36 22.60 14.73
CA PRO A 260 9.73 21.35 15.41
C PRO A 260 8.48 20.62 15.92
N GLN A 261 8.47 19.30 15.81
CA GLN A 261 7.32 18.46 16.16
C GLN A 261 7.72 17.35 17.12
N LEU A 262 6.94 17.16 18.19
CA LEU A 262 6.91 15.95 18.97
C LEU A 262 5.82 15.04 18.38
N VAL A 263 6.21 13.81 18.01
CA VAL A 263 5.28 12.79 17.53
C VAL A 263 5.19 11.70 18.57
N ILE A 264 3.97 11.39 19.01
CA ILE A 264 3.66 10.32 19.96
C ILE A 264 2.89 9.23 19.22
N SER A 265 3.24 7.98 19.45
CA SER A 265 2.74 6.81 18.73
C SER A 265 2.21 5.78 19.71
N ARG A 266 1.06 5.20 19.38
CA ARG A 266 0.31 4.26 20.23
C ARG A 266 0.01 3.00 19.46
N ASP A 267 0.28 1.86 20.08
CA ASP A 267 0.02 0.54 19.48
C ASP A 267 -1.28 -0.10 19.99
N ASP A 268 -1.94 0.55 20.95
CA ASP A 268 -3.15 0.12 21.67
C ASP A 268 -4.43 0.83 21.22
N VAL A 269 -4.31 1.88 20.39
CA VAL A 269 -5.45 2.66 19.88
C VAL A 269 -5.64 2.42 18.40
N TYR A 270 -6.89 2.13 18.04
CA TYR A 270 -7.35 2.13 16.67
C TYR A 270 -8.29 3.31 16.42
N ASN A 271 -8.21 3.86 15.21
CA ASN A 271 -9.17 4.82 14.67
C ASN A 271 -9.78 4.23 13.39
N TRP A 272 -11.09 4.03 13.39
CA TRP A 272 -11.80 3.40 12.29
C TRP A 272 -12.50 4.39 11.36
N ASP A 273 -12.53 5.68 11.70
CA ASP A 273 -13.30 6.69 10.96
C ASP A 273 -12.94 6.73 9.48
N TYR A 274 -11.64 6.60 9.16
CA TYR A 274 -11.19 6.63 7.78
C TYR A 274 -11.54 5.34 7.04
N LEU A 275 -11.38 4.17 7.67
CA LEU A 275 -11.77 2.89 7.09
C LEU A 275 -13.28 2.84 6.78
N ASP A 276 -14.10 3.28 7.72
CA ASP A 276 -15.55 3.34 7.60
C ASP A 276 -15.99 4.24 6.45
N LYS A 277 -15.30 5.39 6.25
CA LYS A 277 -15.54 6.26 5.09
C LYS A 277 -15.23 5.55 3.77
N VAL A 278 -14.09 4.86 3.67
CA VAL A 278 -13.71 4.15 2.45
C VAL A 278 -14.72 3.07 2.09
N ILE A 279 -15.20 2.31 3.07
CA ILE A 279 -16.26 1.31 2.87
C ILE A 279 -17.56 2.01 2.45
N GLY A 280 -17.98 3.05 3.17
CA GLY A 280 -19.20 3.79 2.89
C GLY A 280 -19.23 4.45 1.50
N TRP A 281 -18.09 4.92 0.98
CA TRP A 281 -18.01 5.45 -0.39
C TRP A 281 -18.26 4.37 -1.45
N ALA A 282 -17.75 3.15 -1.23
CA ALA A 282 -18.03 2.03 -2.12
C ALA A 282 -19.49 1.56 -2.02
N GLU A 283 -20.07 1.58 -0.82
CA GLU A 283 -21.47 1.23 -0.56
C GLU A 283 -22.45 2.18 -1.25
N GLU A 284 -22.25 3.49 -1.11
CA GLU A 284 -23.11 4.49 -1.77
C GLU A 284 -23.05 4.34 -3.30
N ALA A 285 -21.87 4.06 -3.85
CA ALA A 285 -21.71 3.81 -5.28
C ALA A 285 -22.24 2.42 -5.71
N GLY A 286 -22.53 1.51 -4.79
CA GLY A 286 -22.96 0.15 -5.11
C GLY A 286 -21.90 -0.67 -5.85
N ILE A 287 -20.63 -0.45 -5.54
CA ILE A 287 -19.47 -1.18 -6.08
C ILE A 287 -18.81 -2.02 -4.98
N LYS A 288 -18.29 -3.21 -5.30
CA LYS A 288 -17.53 -3.99 -4.32
C LYS A 288 -16.15 -3.34 -4.07
N LEU A 289 -15.54 -3.64 -2.93
CA LEU A 289 -14.29 -3.06 -2.49
C LEU A 289 -13.23 -4.15 -2.24
N GLU A 290 -12.03 -3.94 -2.74
CA GLU A 290 -10.84 -4.68 -2.31
C GLU A 290 -9.86 -3.72 -1.62
N LEU A 291 -9.48 -4.01 -0.38
CA LEU A 291 -8.53 -3.20 0.36
C LEU A 291 -7.09 -3.56 -0.02
N LEU A 292 -6.25 -2.56 -0.25
CA LEU A 292 -4.82 -2.73 -0.51
C LEU A 292 -4.05 -2.29 0.73
N TRP A 293 -3.50 -3.26 1.47
CA TRP A 293 -2.83 -3.01 2.75
C TRP A 293 -1.43 -2.39 2.52
N PHE A 294 -1.34 -1.08 2.72
CA PHE A 294 -0.12 -0.29 2.55
C PHE A 294 0.59 -0.11 3.89
N SER A 295 1.47 -1.04 4.22
CA SER A 295 2.04 -1.16 5.56
C SER A 295 3.57 -1.31 5.51
N THR A 296 4.15 -2.28 6.21
CA THR A 296 5.59 -2.46 6.38
C THR A 296 6.29 -2.72 5.05
N ASP A 297 5.56 -3.13 4.03
CA ASP A 297 6.07 -3.17 2.67
C ASP A 297 5.05 -2.63 1.66
N THR A 298 5.34 -1.42 1.18
CA THR A 298 4.70 -0.82 0.02
C THR A 298 5.78 -0.42 -0.98
N VAL A 299 5.79 -1.02 -2.17
CA VAL A 299 6.83 -0.84 -3.21
C VAL A 299 8.25 -1.06 -2.66
N ASN A 300 8.43 -2.21 -2.00
CA ASN A 300 9.66 -2.61 -1.31
C ASN A 300 10.10 -1.64 -0.19
N SER A 301 9.18 -0.86 0.39
CA SER A 301 9.52 0.24 1.28
C SER A 301 8.57 0.34 2.47
N THR A 302 9.13 0.52 3.65
CA THR A 302 8.47 1.00 4.86
C THR A 302 8.64 2.50 4.90
N ILE A 303 7.54 3.26 4.93
CA ILE A 303 7.56 4.72 4.80
C ILE A 303 6.95 5.38 6.04
N ASP A 304 7.61 6.40 6.58
CA ASP A 304 7.29 7.10 7.85
C ASP A 304 5.99 7.89 7.87
N ASN A 305 5.26 7.94 6.76
CA ASN A 305 3.89 8.46 6.69
C ASN A 305 2.86 7.37 6.31
N ARG A 306 3.25 6.09 6.36
CA ARG A 306 2.39 4.93 6.06
C ARG A 306 2.27 3.95 7.22
N VAL A 307 3.28 3.85 8.07
CA VAL A 307 3.21 3.04 9.30
C VAL A 307 3.45 3.91 10.53
N PRO A 308 2.81 3.60 11.67
CA PRO A 308 3.00 4.35 12.92
C PRO A 308 4.47 4.40 13.35
N TYR A 309 4.89 5.45 14.05
CA TYR A 309 6.29 5.59 14.46
C TYR A 309 6.78 4.44 15.36
N TYR A 310 5.93 3.87 16.23
CA TYR A 310 6.30 2.70 17.04
C TYR A 310 6.75 1.52 16.18
N VAL A 311 6.25 1.41 14.93
CA VAL A 311 6.69 0.38 13.98
C VAL A 311 8.11 0.65 13.48
N PHE A 312 8.43 1.90 13.16
CA PHE A 312 9.79 2.28 12.74
C PHE A 312 10.81 2.11 13.86
N GLN A 313 10.41 2.44 15.08
CA GLN A 313 11.29 2.49 16.23
C GLN A 313 11.51 1.09 16.82
N GLY A 314 10.42 0.36 17.09
CA GLY A 314 10.44 -0.83 17.95
C GLY A 314 10.87 -2.14 17.28
N TYR A 315 10.97 -2.18 15.94
CA TYR A 315 11.22 -3.44 15.22
C TYR A 315 12.49 -3.44 14.36
N GLN A 316 12.98 -4.64 14.04
CA GLN A 316 14.22 -4.85 13.32
C GLN A 316 14.13 -4.33 11.89
N LYS A 317 15.00 -3.38 11.55
CA LYS A 317 15.24 -2.94 10.17
C LYS A 317 16.06 -3.98 9.42
N SER A 318 15.89 -4.06 8.11
CA SER A 318 16.79 -4.84 7.25
C SER A 318 18.17 -4.21 7.22
N LEU A 319 19.20 -5.02 7.46
CA LEU A 319 20.59 -4.55 7.54
C LEU A 319 21.39 -5.00 6.31
N LYS A 320 22.33 -4.15 5.90
CA LYS A 320 23.44 -4.45 4.99
C LYS A 320 24.50 -5.30 5.69
N THR A 321 25.47 -5.80 4.92
CA THR A 321 26.60 -6.58 5.44
C THR A 321 27.51 -5.79 6.40
N ASP A 322 27.49 -4.46 6.32
CA ASP A 322 28.23 -3.57 7.22
C ASP A 322 27.46 -3.20 8.51
N GLY A 323 26.26 -3.78 8.69
CA GLY A 323 25.39 -3.53 9.85
C GLY A 323 24.51 -2.28 9.74
N THR A 324 24.67 -1.46 8.70
CA THR A 324 23.82 -0.28 8.50
C THR A 324 22.47 -0.65 7.85
N PRO A 325 21.38 0.09 8.13
CA PRO A 325 20.07 -0.24 7.59
C PRO A 325 19.97 -0.01 6.07
N PHE A 326 19.02 -0.72 5.44
CA PHE A 326 18.52 -0.37 4.11
C PHE A 326 17.75 0.92 4.26
N PHE A 327 18.27 2.02 3.71
CA PHE A 327 17.80 3.36 4.03
C PHE A 327 17.86 4.28 2.81
N GLU A 328 16.80 5.06 2.61
CA GLU A 328 16.75 6.20 1.71
C GLU A 328 16.00 7.36 2.40
N LYS A 329 16.42 8.59 2.11
CA LYS A 329 15.77 9.81 2.62
C LYS A 329 15.24 10.64 1.46
N LYS A 330 13.94 10.95 1.47
CA LYS A 330 13.30 11.80 0.46
C LYS A 330 13.25 13.25 0.92
N THR A 331 13.26 14.16 -0.04
CA THR A 331 13.20 15.61 0.22
C THR A 331 11.77 16.13 0.26
N ASP A 332 10.88 15.53 -0.52
CA ASP A 332 9.48 15.92 -0.55
C ASP A 332 8.69 15.05 0.45
N PRO A 333 8.22 15.61 1.58
CA PRO A 333 7.58 14.85 2.64
C PRO A 333 6.23 14.24 2.25
N VAL A 334 5.63 14.66 1.14
CA VAL A 334 4.40 14.02 0.61
C VAL A 334 4.63 12.53 0.30
N TYR A 335 5.88 12.15 0.01
CA TYR A 335 6.29 10.76 -0.21
C TYR A 335 6.77 10.05 1.06
N GLY A 336 6.67 10.71 2.22
CA GLY A 336 7.35 10.32 3.45
C GLY A 336 8.85 10.65 3.39
N THR A 337 9.41 11.09 4.52
CA THR A 337 10.81 11.50 4.60
C THR A 337 11.75 10.30 4.70
N TYR A 338 11.42 9.35 5.58
CA TYR A 338 12.29 8.22 5.92
C TYR A 338 11.78 6.93 5.30
N TRP A 339 12.60 6.33 4.44
CA TRP A 339 12.31 5.07 3.78
C TRP A 339 13.29 4.02 4.28
N PHE A 340 12.74 2.97 4.87
CA PHE A 340 13.51 1.80 5.29
C PHE A 340 12.92 0.54 4.66
N LEU A 341 13.61 -0.59 4.80
CA LEU A 341 12.98 -1.90 4.61
C LEU A 341 12.96 -2.60 5.97
N MET A 342 11.79 -2.86 6.54
CA MET A 342 11.72 -3.65 7.77
C MET A 342 12.04 -5.13 7.53
N CYS A 343 12.59 -5.81 8.54
CA CYS A 343 12.97 -7.20 8.45
C CYS A 343 11.74 -8.11 8.48
N LYS A 344 11.40 -8.71 7.35
CA LYS A 344 10.27 -9.66 7.21
C LYS A 344 10.38 -10.92 8.06
N ASN A 345 11.55 -11.20 8.63
CA ASN A 345 11.76 -12.34 9.53
C ASN A 345 11.76 -11.95 11.01
N ASP A 346 11.57 -10.67 11.34
CA ASP A 346 11.29 -10.25 12.70
C ASP A 346 9.95 -10.90 13.15
N PRO A 347 9.97 -11.76 14.18
CA PRO A 347 8.76 -12.44 14.63
C PRO A 347 7.77 -11.49 15.29
N GLU A 348 8.25 -10.48 16.02
CA GLU A 348 7.39 -9.54 16.77
C GLU A 348 6.70 -8.57 15.81
N LEU A 349 7.44 -8.07 14.81
CA LEU A 349 6.84 -7.23 13.75
C LEU A 349 5.73 -7.98 13.01
N ARG A 350 5.99 -9.23 12.63
CA ARG A 350 4.99 -10.05 11.94
C ARG A 350 3.78 -10.30 12.82
N ALA A 351 3.98 -10.60 14.10
CA ALA A 351 2.88 -10.79 15.03
C ALA A 351 2.02 -9.54 15.14
N LYS A 352 2.63 -8.36 15.34
CA LYS A 352 1.92 -7.09 15.46
C LYS A 352 1.20 -6.68 14.19
N GLU A 353 1.82 -6.85 13.03
CA GLU A 353 1.17 -6.51 11.75
C GLU A 353 0.00 -7.45 11.44
N LYS A 354 0.12 -8.75 11.78
CA LYS A 354 -1.00 -9.69 11.71
C LYS A 354 -2.13 -9.30 12.66
N GLU A 355 -1.81 -8.88 13.88
CA GLU A 355 -2.78 -8.41 14.87
C GLU A 355 -3.55 -7.19 14.33
N ALA A 356 -2.86 -6.18 13.79
CA ALA A 356 -3.49 -5.02 13.18
C ALA A 356 -4.37 -5.38 11.97
N MET A 357 -3.90 -6.29 11.11
CA MET A 357 -4.71 -6.82 10.01
C MET A 357 -5.97 -7.53 10.51
N LYS A 358 -5.87 -8.36 11.55
CA LYS A 358 -7.03 -9.06 12.12
C LYS A 358 -8.00 -8.06 12.77
N ALA A 359 -7.52 -7.12 13.58
CA ALA A 359 -8.36 -6.10 14.22
C ALA A 359 -9.12 -5.27 13.18
N MET A 360 -8.46 -4.89 12.07
CA MET A 360 -9.09 -4.20 10.96
C MET A 360 -10.25 -5.00 10.36
N PHE A 361 -10.04 -6.28 10.06
CA PHE A 361 -11.10 -7.11 9.48
C PHE A 361 -12.19 -7.52 10.49
N ASP A 362 -11.85 -7.65 11.77
CA ASP A 362 -12.85 -7.84 12.84
C ASP A 362 -13.76 -6.59 12.94
N HIS A 363 -13.18 -5.38 12.86
CA HIS A 363 -13.95 -4.13 12.77
C HIS A 363 -14.83 -4.07 11.52
N ILE A 364 -14.32 -4.50 10.35
CA ILE A 364 -15.14 -4.60 9.13
C ILE A 364 -16.34 -5.54 9.34
N ALA A 365 -16.17 -6.63 10.11
CA ALA A 365 -17.28 -7.51 10.47
C ALA A 365 -18.36 -6.79 11.28
N GLU A 366 -17.94 -5.98 12.26
CA GLU A 366 -18.83 -5.15 13.08
C GLU A 366 -19.56 -4.12 12.23
N TYR A 367 -18.82 -3.31 11.47
CA TYR A 367 -19.36 -2.33 10.54
C TYR A 367 -20.38 -2.96 9.58
N ASN A 368 -20.05 -4.09 8.96
CA ASN A 368 -20.94 -4.76 8.02
C ASN A 368 -22.25 -5.21 8.67
N ARG A 369 -22.22 -5.76 9.89
CA ARG A 369 -23.43 -6.13 10.64
C ARG A 369 -24.31 -4.93 10.96
N GLU A 370 -23.70 -3.81 11.32
CA GLU A 370 -24.40 -2.57 11.67
C GLU A 370 -24.99 -1.86 10.44
N ASN A 371 -24.41 -2.06 9.25
CA ASN A 371 -24.78 -1.40 7.99
C ASN A 371 -25.53 -2.33 7.01
N GLY A 372 -26.20 -3.36 7.52
CA GLY A 372 -27.15 -4.15 6.73
C GLY A 372 -26.57 -5.35 5.96
N ASN A 373 -25.36 -5.80 6.33
CA ASN A 373 -24.68 -6.97 5.78
C ASN A 373 -24.51 -6.90 4.24
N LEU A 374 -24.06 -5.75 3.73
CA LEU A 374 -23.87 -5.51 2.29
C LEU A 374 -22.71 -6.31 1.69
N ASN A 375 -21.83 -6.83 2.54
CA ASN A 375 -20.66 -7.61 2.20
C ASN A 375 -19.80 -6.90 1.13
N THR A 376 -19.57 -5.60 1.37
CA THR A 376 -18.96 -4.67 0.40
C THR A 376 -17.50 -4.98 0.18
N VAL A 377 -16.74 -5.18 1.26
CA VAL A 377 -15.35 -5.62 1.19
C VAL A 377 -15.34 -7.08 0.79
N VAL A 378 -14.68 -7.39 -0.33
CA VAL A 378 -14.64 -8.74 -0.92
C VAL A 378 -13.23 -9.27 -1.09
N GLY A 379 -12.19 -8.48 -0.80
CA GLY A 379 -10.83 -8.97 -0.89
C GLY A 379 -9.82 -8.10 -0.16
N CYS A 380 -8.62 -8.65 0.01
CA CYS A 380 -7.46 -7.95 0.53
C CYS A 380 -6.22 -8.25 -0.31
N GLN A 381 -5.56 -7.23 -0.83
CA GLN A 381 -4.16 -7.37 -1.21
C GLN A 381 -3.30 -7.22 0.05
N VAL A 382 -2.51 -8.24 0.37
CA VAL A 382 -1.62 -8.22 1.53
C VAL A 382 -0.23 -7.72 1.12
N ALA A 383 0.17 -6.58 1.69
CA ALA A 383 1.29 -5.77 1.23
C ALA A 383 1.11 -5.22 -0.20
N ASN A 384 2.09 -4.49 -0.71
CA ASN A 384 2.09 -4.01 -2.08
C ASN A 384 3.48 -4.12 -2.69
N GLU A 385 3.62 -4.91 -3.76
CA GLU A 385 4.90 -5.20 -4.41
C GLU A 385 6.02 -5.50 -3.41
N PRO A 386 5.90 -6.54 -2.54
CA PRO A 386 6.89 -6.75 -1.50
C PRO A 386 8.21 -7.33 -2.04
N ALA A 387 9.34 -7.02 -1.37
CA ALA A 387 10.66 -7.60 -1.69
C ALA A 387 11.49 -7.92 -0.44
N VAL A 388 12.51 -8.77 -0.58
CA VAL A 388 13.37 -9.19 0.55
C VAL A 388 14.71 -8.45 0.60
N GLY A 389 15.33 -8.23 -0.56
CA GLY A 389 16.68 -7.66 -0.69
C GLY A 389 16.71 -6.27 -1.33
N ARG A 390 15.54 -5.65 -1.53
CA ARG A 390 15.39 -4.38 -2.26
C ARG A 390 14.69 -3.33 -1.42
N LEU A 391 15.09 -2.07 -1.61
CA LEU A 391 14.39 -0.88 -1.14
C LEU A 391 14.08 -0.01 -2.37
N HIS A 392 12.79 0.21 -2.63
CA HIS A 392 12.28 0.89 -3.82
C HIS A 392 13.02 0.45 -5.11
N GLN A 393 12.90 -0.84 -5.45
CA GLN A 393 13.51 -1.50 -6.61
C GLN A 393 15.05 -1.60 -6.59
N THR A 394 15.75 -0.76 -5.82
CA THR A 394 17.20 -0.79 -5.67
C THR A 394 17.62 -1.98 -4.83
N LYS A 395 18.59 -2.77 -5.30
CA LYS A 395 19.12 -3.91 -4.55
C LYS A 395 20.15 -3.43 -3.53
N TYR A 396 19.83 -3.55 -2.25
CA TYR A 396 20.73 -3.24 -1.13
C TYR A 396 21.45 -4.48 -0.59
N GLY A 397 20.94 -5.68 -0.89
CA GLY A 397 21.57 -6.95 -0.53
C GLY A 397 20.88 -8.14 -1.18
N GLU A 398 21.39 -9.36 -0.94
CA GLU A 398 20.67 -10.57 -1.34
C GLU A 398 19.46 -10.84 -0.44
N HIS A 399 19.53 -10.37 0.80
CA HIS A 399 18.53 -10.41 1.85
C HIS A 399 18.99 -9.49 3.01
N CYS A 400 18.20 -9.39 4.08
CA CYS A 400 18.61 -8.76 5.33
C CYS A 400 19.73 -9.55 6.03
N TYR A 401 20.74 -8.87 6.57
CA TYR A 401 21.89 -9.46 7.26
C TYR A 401 21.84 -9.35 8.80
N CYS A 402 20.68 -9.06 9.40
CA CYS A 402 20.53 -9.12 10.87
C CYS A 402 20.69 -10.56 11.41
N ASP A 403 20.98 -10.69 12.70
CA ASP A 403 21.22 -11.99 13.36
C ASP A 403 20.09 -13.00 13.14
N THR A 404 18.83 -12.54 13.22
CA THR A 404 17.64 -13.37 12.97
C THR A 404 17.66 -13.96 11.56
N CYS A 405 17.93 -13.14 10.55
CA CYS A 405 17.99 -13.59 9.16
C CYS A 405 19.19 -14.50 8.91
N MET A 406 20.36 -14.16 9.43
CA MET A 406 21.58 -14.97 9.23
C MET A 406 21.44 -16.36 9.88
N LYS A 407 20.87 -16.42 11.08
CA LYS A 407 20.55 -17.68 11.76
C LYS A 407 19.52 -18.50 10.98
N LYS A 408 18.43 -17.85 10.53
CA LYS A 408 17.37 -18.51 9.77
C LYS A 408 17.87 -19.04 8.43
N LYS A 409 18.72 -18.29 7.72
CA LYS A 409 19.29 -18.66 6.44
C LYS A 409 20.08 -19.96 6.53
N GLY A 410 20.98 -20.07 7.50
CA GLY A 410 21.85 -21.23 7.66
C GLY A 410 22.55 -21.59 6.33
N THR A 411 22.26 -22.77 5.80
CA THR A 411 22.84 -23.28 4.55
C THR A 411 21.95 -23.09 3.32
N MET A 412 20.78 -22.46 3.43
CA MET A 412 19.91 -22.18 2.27
C MET A 412 20.64 -21.28 1.27
N SER A 413 20.37 -21.49 -0.02
CA SER A 413 20.73 -20.51 -1.04
C SER A 413 19.98 -19.19 -0.81
N ASP A 414 20.47 -18.10 -1.40
CA ASP A 414 19.81 -16.80 -1.23
C ASP A 414 18.40 -16.80 -1.82
N GLN A 415 18.19 -17.51 -2.93
CA GLN A 415 16.85 -17.63 -3.54
C GLN A 415 15.89 -18.41 -2.65
N GLU A 416 16.30 -19.57 -2.12
CA GLU A 416 15.47 -20.35 -1.20
C GLU A 416 15.10 -19.56 0.05
N PHE A 417 16.04 -18.75 0.57
CA PHE A 417 15.79 -17.88 1.71
C PHE A 417 14.78 -16.76 1.38
N ARG A 418 14.91 -16.11 0.23
CA ARG A 418 13.98 -15.07 -0.21
C ARG A 418 12.57 -15.62 -0.41
N ASP A 419 12.45 -16.77 -1.08
CA ASP A 419 11.16 -17.40 -1.33
C ASP A 419 10.45 -17.79 -0.02
N LEU A 420 11.18 -18.40 0.92
CA LEU A 420 10.65 -18.75 2.25
C LEU A 420 10.25 -17.49 3.03
N THR A 421 11.12 -16.46 3.06
CA THR A 421 10.87 -15.21 3.79
C THR A 421 9.62 -14.51 3.26
N MET A 422 9.51 -14.40 1.93
CA MET A 422 8.36 -13.75 1.29
C MET A 422 7.08 -14.53 1.53
N TRP A 423 7.13 -15.85 1.39
CA TRP A 423 5.98 -16.72 1.62
C TRP A 423 5.48 -16.62 3.06
N GLU A 424 6.37 -16.73 4.06
CA GLU A 424 5.98 -16.63 5.47
C GLU A 424 5.44 -15.24 5.83
N TYR A 425 6.04 -14.17 5.31
CA TYR A 425 5.58 -12.80 5.56
C TYR A 425 4.17 -12.58 5.00
N THR A 426 3.97 -12.84 3.71
CA THR A 426 2.66 -12.65 3.06
C THR A 426 1.59 -13.59 3.62
N ASN A 427 1.94 -14.84 3.97
CA ASN A 427 1.00 -15.76 4.63
C ASN A 427 0.63 -15.34 6.05
N ASN A 428 1.55 -14.70 6.77
CA ASN A 428 1.28 -14.18 8.09
C ASN A 428 0.27 -13.02 8.03
N LEU A 429 0.41 -12.11 7.06
CA LEU A 429 -0.57 -11.04 6.82
C LEU A 429 -1.92 -11.61 6.38
N ALA A 430 -1.91 -12.50 5.39
CA ALA A 430 -3.13 -13.17 4.93
C ALA A 430 -3.82 -13.95 6.06
N ALA A 431 -3.06 -14.54 6.99
CA ALA A 431 -3.63 -15.18 8.17
C ALA A 431 -4.46 -14.22 9.02
N GLY A 432 -4.03 -12.96 9.19
CA GLY A 432 -4.79 -11.94 9.92
C GLY A 432 -6.18 -11.72 9.31
N VAL A 433 -6.26 -11.67 7.98
CA VAL A 433 -7.53 -11.60 7.24
C VAL A 433 -8.34 -12.88 7.39
N LYS A 434 -7.71 -14.04 7.18
CA LYS A 434 -8.41 -15.34 7.17
C LYS A 434 -8.96 -15.73 8.54
N GLU A 435 -8.26 -15.40 9.61
CA GLU A 435 -8.61 -15.68 11.02
C GLU A 435 -9.51 -14.59 11.64
N SER A 436 -9.88 -13.57 10.88
CA SER A 436 -10.83 -12.53 11.32
C SER A 436 -12.28 -13.01 11.26
N ASP A 437 -13.17 -12.23 11.87
CA ASP A 437 -14.62 -12.36 11.76
C ASP A 437 -15.16 -11.86 10.40
N TYR A 438 -14.28 -11.47 9.46
CA TYR A 438 -14.63 -11.06 8.10
C TYR A 438 -13.65 -11.65 7.08
N SER A 439 -13.69 -12.98 6.94
CA SER A 439 -12.81 -13.70 6.02
C SER A 439 -13.17 -13.44 4.55
N VAL A 440 -12.22 -12.90 3.79
CA VAL A 440 -12.29 -12.63 2.34
C VAL A 440 -11.11 -13.28 1.60
N TRP A 441 -11.13 -13.33 0.26
CA TRP A 441 -9.92 -13.73 -0.49
C TRP A 441 -8.75 -12.78 -0.24
N THR A 442 -7.54 -13.33 -0.28
CA THR A 442 -6.31 -12.56 -0.16
C THR A 442 -5.41 -12.76 -1.36
N ARG A 443 -4.73 -11.70 -1.79
CA ARG A 443 -3.80 -11.75 -2.92
C ARG A 443 -2.53 -10.96 -2.68
N VAL A 444 -1.54 -11.17 -3.53
CA VAL A 444 -0.28 -10.39 -3.56
C VAL A 444 -0.03 -9.90 -4.98
N ASN A 445 0.37 -8.65 -5.14
CA ASN A 445 0.88 -8.11 -6.40
C ASN A 445 2.41 -8.06 -6.38
N ASN A 446 3.02 -8.27 -7.55
CA ASN A 446 4.46 -8.31 -7.73
C ASN A 446 4.94 -7.27 -8.73
N TYR A 447 5.92 -6.48 -8.32
CA TYR A 447 6.75 -5.68 -9.22
C TYR A 447 7.44 -6.56 -10.29
N THR A 448 7.59 -6.01 -11.50
CA THR A 448 8.34 -6.64 -12.59
C THR A 448 9.82 -6.79 -12.24
N GLY A 449 10.22 -8.01 -11.86
CA GLY A 449 11.59 -8.29 -11.36
C GLY A 449 11.68 -8.45 -9.84
N THR A 450 10.56 -8.85 -9.21
CA THR A 450 10.51 -9.37 -7.83
C THR A 450 11.68 -10.34 -7.55
N ASP A 451 12.20 -10.29 -6.33
CA ASP A 451 13.36 -11.08 -5.92
C ASP A 451 13.00 -12.46 -5.32
N ALA A 452 11.69 -12.73 -5.16
CA ALA A 452 11.15 -14.01 -4.72
C ALA A 452 10.26 -14.66 -5.80
N VAL A 453 10.37 -15.97 -5.99
CA VAL A 453 9.54 -16.76 -6.90
C VAL A 453 8.23 -17.17 -6.20
N GLY A 454 7.36 -16.16 -5.98
CA GLY A 454 6.19 -16.29 -5.12
C GLY A 454 5.22 -17.43 -5.48
N VAL A 455 4.79 -17.53 -6.75
CA VAL A 455 3.76 -18.50 -7.18
C VAL A 455 4.20 -19.94 -6.97
N THR A 456 5.35 -20.33 -7.56
CA THR A 456 5.87 -21.70 -7.46
C THR A 456 6.03 -22.13 -6.00
N TYR A 457 6.51 -21.24 -5.13
CA TYR A 457 6.68 -21.54 -3.72
C TYR A 457 5.34 -21.63 -2.98
N ASN A 458 4.39 -20.73 -3.27
CA ASN A 458 3.06 -20.77 -2.68
C ASN A 458 2.34 -22.08 -3.01
N GLU A 459 2.42 -22.54 -4.26
CA GLU A 459 1.80 -23.80 -4.71
C GLU A 459 2.49 -25.04 -4.14
N LYS A 460 3.81 -24.99 -3.92
CA LYS A 460 4.52 -26.02 -3.16
C LYS A 460 3.97 -26.11 -1.73
N MET A 461 3.78 -24.99 -1.06
CA MET A 461 3.31 -24.95 0.33
C MET A 461 1.83 -25.29 0.46
N ARG A 462 0.99 -24.89 -0.50
CA ARG A 462 -0.42 -25.30 -0.59
C ARG A 462 -0.57 -26.82 -0.52
N LYS A 463 0.31 -27.57 -1.18
CA LYS A 463 0.34 -29.05 -1.16
C LYS A 463 0.91 -29.66 0.14
N GLN A 464 1.60 -28.88 0.98
CA GLN A 464 2.35 -29.35 2.16
C GLN A 464 1.75 -28.93 3.50
N GLY A 465 0.59 -28.26 3.51
CA GLY A 465 -0.03 -27.79 4.75
C GLY A 465 -1.05 -26.67 4.55
N GLY A 466 -1.08 -26.07 3.36
CA GLY A 466 -1.99 -24.98 3.01
C GLY A 466 -1.27 -23.64 2.90
N THR A 467 -1.99 -22.65 2.44
CA THR A 467 -1.56 -21.25 2.35
C THR A 467 -2.77 -20.37 2.60
N ASN A 468 -2.55 -19.23 3.24
CA ASN A 468 -3.58 -18.21 3.42
C ASN A 468 -3.67 -17.26 2.23
N VAL A 469 -2.60 -17.17 1.43
CA VAL A 469 -2.56 -16.38 0.18
C VAL A 469 -3.25 -17.17 -0.93
N ASP A 470 -4.38 -16.66 -1.42
CA ASP A 470 -5.17 -17.37 -2.41
C ASP A 470 -4.51 -17.33 -3.79
N PHE A 471 -4.05 -16.15 -4.24
CA PHE A 471 -3.40 -16.00 -5.55
C PHE A 471 -2.41 -14.83 -5.59
N ILE A 472 -1.47 -14.89 -6.52
CA ILE A 472 -0.38 -13.92 -6.73
C ILE A 472 -0.38 -13.53 -8.21
N GLY A 473 -0.12 -12.25 -8.52
CA GLY A 473 -0.09 -11.74 -9.89
C GLY A 473 0.90 -10.59 -10.08
N PRO A 474 1.26 -10.23 -11.33
CA PRO A 474 2.24 -9.19 -11.61
C PRO A 474 1.62 -7.83 -11.91
N ASP A 475 2.49 -6.81 -11.81
CA ASP A 475 2.24 -5.41 -12.18
C ASP A 475 3.09 -5.04 -13.42
N PRO A 476 2.68 -5.45 -14.64
CA PRO A 476 3.51 -5.32 -15.83
C PRO A 476 3.77 -3.89 -16.30
N TYR A 477 2.84 -2.95 -16.11
CA TYR A 477 2.89 -1.54 -16.57
C TYR A 477 3.24 -1.28 -18.06
N GLY A 478 3.46 -2.32 -18.84
CA GLY A 478 3.91 -2.29 -20.23
C GLY A 478 3.48 -3.54 -20.98
N ALA A 479 2.40 -4.19 -20.55
CA ALA A 479 1.86 -5.34 -21.27
C ALA A 479 1.25 -4.89 -22.60
N ASP A 480 1.55 -5.63 -23.67
CA ASP A 480 0.82 -5.51 -24.93
C ASP A 480 -0.33 -6.52 -24.98
N THR A 481 -1.15 -6.44 -26.03
CA THR A 481 -2.31 -7.31 -26.21
C THR A 481 -1.94 -8.79 -26.31
N GLN A 482 -0.78 -9.12 -26.88
CA GLN A 482 -0.33 -10.51 -27.03
C GLN A 482 0.09 -11.06 -25.67
N LEU A 483 0.83 -10.28 -24.88
CA LEU A 483 1.21 -10.64 -23.53
C LEU A 483 -0.02 -10.87 -22.65
N CYS A 484 -1.02 -9.99 -22.70
CA CYS A 484 -2.26 -10.13 -21.93
C CYS A 484 -2.98 -11.43 -22.28
N TYR A 485 -3.07 -11.77 -23.58
CA TYR A 485 -3.65 -13.04 -24.02
C TYR A 485 -2.83 -14.25 -23.54
N ASP A 486 -1.52 -14.25 -23.75
CA ASP A 486 -0.68 -15.39 -23.39
C ASP A 486 -0.57 -15.60 -21.87
N PHE A 487 -0.71 -14.54 -21.06
CA PHE A 487 -0.52 -14.59 -19.60
C PHE A 487 -1.43 -15.60 -18.88
N GLY A 488 -2.66 -15.80 -19.35
CA GLY A 488 -3.59 -16.70 -18.67
C GLY A 488 -3.29 -18.19 -18.84
N HIS A 489 -2.49 -18.59 -19.83
CA HIS A 489 -2.32 -20.00 -20.23
C HIS A 489 -0.92 -20.36 -20.77
N LYS A 490 0.06 -19.45 -20.65
CA LYS A 490 1.44 -19.70 -21.04
C LYS A 490 2.39 -19.05 -20.04
N ASN A 491 3.57 -19.65 -19.91
CA ASN A 491 4.70 -18.98 -19.29
C ASN A 491 5.15 -17.80 -20.17
N THR A 492 5.09 -16.60 -19.64
CA THR A 492 5.52 -15.37 -20.31
C THR A 492 6.83 -14.86 -19.72
N TRP A 493 7.35 -13.74 -20.23
CA TRP A 493 8.52 -13.10 -19.64
C TRP A 493 8.25 -12.53 -18.23
N LEU A 494 6.98 -12.36 -17.84
CA LEU A 494 6.60 -11.96 -16.48
C LEU A 494 6.84 -13.09 -15.47
N GLY A 495 6.95 -14.32 -15.95
CA GLY A 495 7.11 -15.52 -15.14
C GLY A 495 5.86 -16.42 -15.17
N PRO A 496 5.96 -17.60 -14.53
CA PRO A 496 4.94 -18.64 -14.62
C PRO A 496 3.86 -18.44 -13.54
N TYR A 497 2.87 -17.59 -13.83
CA TYR A 497 1.73 -17.29 -12.94
C TYR A 497 0.56 -18.28 -13.10
N ASP A 498 0.55 -19.08 -14.15
CA ASP A 498 -0.46 -20.10 -14.49
C ASP A 498 -0.22 -21.46 -13.81
N GLN A 499 0.51 -21.48 -12.68
CA GLN A 499 0.87 -22.73 -12.00
C GLN A 499 -0.14 -23.15 -10.94
N GLY A 500 -0.42 -24.46 -10.89
CA GLY A 500 -1.19 -25.09 -9.81
C GLY A 500 -2.59 -24.51 -9.68
N ASP A 501 -2.96 -24.15 -8.46
CA ASP A 501 -4.22 -23.50 -8.12
C ASP A 501 -4.05 -21.97 -7.97
N ASN A 502 -3.04 -21.36 -8.60
CA ASN A 502 -2.93 -19.91 -8.65
C ASN A 502 -3.89 -19.32 -9.70
N LEU A 503 -4.87 -18.54 -9.25
CA LEU A 503 -5.75 -17.78 -10.15
C LEU A 503 -4.95 -16.69 -10.88
N THR A 504 -5.01 -16.68 -12.21
CA THR A 504 -4.28 -15.73 -13.04
C THR A 504 -5.00 -14.38 -13.10
N MET A 505 -4.29 -13.34 -12.66
CA MET A 505 -4.75 -11.96 -12.72
C MET A 505 -3.56 -11.03 -12.97
N ILE A 506 -3.70 -10.12 -13.94
CA ILE A 506 -2.84 -8.94 -14.05
C ILE A 506 -3.32 -7.95 -13.00
N MET A 507 -2.48 -7.69 -11.99
CA MET A 507 -2.89 -6.97 -10.77
C MET A 507 -2.89 -5.45 -10.95
N GLU A 508 -1.99 -4.95 -11.81
CA GLU A 508 -1.90 -3.54 -12.19
C GLU A 508 -1.39 -3.40 -13.61
N ASN A 509 -2.10 -2.63 -14.45
CA ASN A 509 -1.55 -2.15 -15.71
C ASN A 509 -2.21 -0.83 -16.11
N SER A 510 -1.43 -0.01 -16.82
CA SER A 510 -1.71 1.41 -17.07
C SER A 510 -3.08 1.64 -17.71
N GLY A 511 -3.94 2.40 -17.04
CA GLY A 511 -5.23 2.89 -17.52
C GLY A 511 -5.08 3.98 -18.58
N SER A 512 -3.97 4.73 -18.58
CA SER A 512 -3.74 5.86 -19.49
C SER A 512 -3.45 5.46 -20.95
N LYS A 513 -3.40 4.15 -21.25
CA LYS A 513 -3.07 3.64 -22.58
C LYS A 513 -4.33 3.34 -23.37
N SER A 514 -4.39 3.82 -24.62
CA SER A 514 -5.51 3.54 -25.52
C SER A 514 -5.69 2.07 -25.90
N GLY A 515 -4.70 1.22 -25.60
CA GLY A 515 -4.77 -0.24 -25.78
C GLY A 515 -5.52 -0.97 -24.67
N THR A 516 -5.74 -0.34 -23.51
CA THR A 516 -6.30 -0.97 -22.30
C THR A 516 -7.63 -1.71 -22.52
N PRO A 517 -8.61 -1.18 -23.28
CA PRO A 517 -9.84 -1.94 -23.55
C PRO A 517 -9.58 -3.28 -24.25
N ASN A 518 -8.65 -3.30 -25.22
CA ASN A 518 -8.27 -4.54 -25.91
C ASN A 518 -7.40 -5.45 -25.04
N TRP A 519 -6.65 -4.91 -24.08
CA TRP A 519 -5.85 -5.69 -23.15
C TRP A 519 -6.71 -6.49 -22.17
N ILE A 520 -7.80 -5.90 -21.68
CA ILE A 520 -8.79 -6.59 -20.84
C ILE A 520 -9.41 -7.76 -21.62
N LEU A 521 -9.90 -7.51 -22.82
CA LEU A 521 -10.51 -8.54 -23.68
C LEU A 521 -9.52 -9.66 -24.00
N ALA A 522 -8.26 -9.32 -24.29
CA ALA A 522 -7.21 -10.29 -24.55
C ALA A 522 -6.90 -11.13 -23.30
N ALA A 523 -6.80 -10.52 -22.12
CA ALA A 523 -6.59 -11.24 -20.86
C ALA A 523 -7.73 -12.23 -20.58
N LEU A 524 -8.99 -11.80 -20.72
CA LEU A 524 -10.16 -12.65 -20.55
C LEU A 524 -10.18 -13.80 -21.56
N ALA A 525 -9.90 -13.51 -22.83
CA ALA A 525 -9.80 -14.53 -23.88
C ALA A 525 -8.67 -15.55 -23.62
N GLY A 526 -7.62 -15.10 -22.95
CA GLY A 526 -6.48 -15.91 -22.52
C GLY A 526 -6.69 -16.69 -21.23
N GLY A 527 -7.81 -16.48 -20.52
CA GLY A 527 -8.13 -17.14 -19.25
C GLY A 527 -7.79 -16.34 -17.99
N SER A 528 -7.19 -15.15 -18.10
CA SER A 528 -6.81 -14.32 -16.94
C SER A 528 -7.82 -13.22 -16.64
N PHE A 529 -7.89 -12.80 -15.38
CA PHE A 529 -8.50 -11.52 -15.01
C PHE A 529 -7.52 -10.36 -15.24
N TYR A 530 -8.05 -9.13 -15.21
CA TYR A 530 -7.30 -7.90 -15.44
C TYR A 530 -7.78 -6.81 -14.48
N ASN A 531 -6.84 -6.07 -13.91
CA ASN A 531 -7.12 -4.94 -13.04
C ASN A 531 -6.44 -3.67 -13.56
N VAL A 532 -7.20 -2.58 -13.64
CA VAL A 532 -6.72 -1.31 -14.21
C VAL A 532 -6.03 -0.48 -13.14
N TYR A 533 -4.79 -0.07 -13.41
CA TYR A 533 -4.06 0.93 -12.64
C TYR A 533 -3.91 2.20 -13.49
N ASP A 534 -4.63 3.27 -13.25
CA ASP A 534 -5.60 3.50 -12.17
C ASP A 534 -6.78 4.33 -12.69
N LEU A 535 -7.69 4.76 -11.82
CA LEU A 535 -8.80 5.61 -12.24
C LEU A 535 -8.33 7.06 -12.46
N CYS A 536 -7.74 7.69 -11.45
CA CYS A 536 -7.28 9.09 -11.49
C CYS A 536 -6.28 9.36 -10.36
N SER A 537 -5.04 9.73 -10.71
CA SER A 537 -4.00 10.07 -9.73
C SER A 537 -2.85 10.87 -10.35
N PRO A 538 -1.97 11.48 -9.53
CA PRO A 538 -0.72 12.10 -9.99
C PRO A 538 0.29 11.16 -10.64
N ASP A 539 0.09 9.84 -10.60
CA ASP A 539 1.07 8.88 -11.14
C ASP A 539 1.04 8.80 -12.68
N GLY A 540 0.05 9.43 -13.33
CA GLY A 540 -0.02 9.55 -14.79
C GLY A 540 -0.43 8.26 -15.53
N ASN A 541 -0.99 7.30 -14.80
CA ASN A 541 -1.50 6.04 -15.32
C ASN A 541 -3.03 5.96 -15.36
N GLY A 542 -3.72 7.05 -15.05
CA GLY A 542 -5.17 7.09 -14.89
C GLY A 542 -5.96 6.98 -16.19
N LEU A 543 -7.16 6.37 -16.12
CA LEU A 543 -8.22 6.53 -17.11
C LEU A 543 -8.72 7.98 -17.20
N TYR A 544 -8.56 8.74 -16.12
CA TYR A 544 -8.95 10.13 -16.01
C TYR A 544 -7.77 11.01 -15.56
N ASP A 545 -7.67 12.18 -16.18
CA ASP A 545 -6.82 13.26 -15.70
C ASP A 545 -7.56 14.08 -14.63
N ASN A 546 -6.85 14.56 -13.62
CA ASN A 546 -7.38 15.62 -12.77
C ASN A 546 -7.24 16.98 -13.47
N LYS A 547 -8.36 17.68 -13.69
CA LYS A 547 -8.40 19.10 -14.09
C LYS A 547 -9.04 19.93 -12.98
N ASN A 548 -8.21 20.50 -12.11
CA ASN A 548 -8.63 21.38 -11.01
C ASN A 548 -9.70 20.75 -10.09
N GLY A 549 -9.49 19.51 -9.68
CA GLY A 549 -10.41 18.77 -8.81
C GLY A 549 -11.52 18.01 -9.54
N ILE A 550 -11.52 18.03 -10.88
CA ILE A 550 -12.53 17.39 -11.72
C ILE A 550 -11.86 16.31 -12.57
N PRO A 551 -12.22 15.01 -12.38
CA PRO A 551 -11.78 13.95 -13.28
C PRO A 551 -12.33 14.15 -14.69
N VAL A 552 -11.45 14.15 -15.69
CA VAL A 552 -11.83 14.20 -17.11
C VAL A 552 -11.22 13.01 -17.85
N PRO A 553 -11.93 12.38 -18.81
CA PRO A 553 -11.39 11.25 -19.55
C PRO A 553 -10.01 11.56 -20.15
N HIS A 554 -9.03 10.67 -19.95
CA HIS A 554 -7.67 10.83 -20.46
C HIS A 554 -7.62 10.81 -22.00
N GLY A 555 -8.57 10.11 -22.63
CA GLY A 555 -8.73 10.10 -24.09
C GLY A 555 -10.07 9.51 -24.53
N GLU A 556 -10.36 9.57 -25.83
CA GLU A 556 -11.63 9.10 -26.41
C GLU A 556 -11.89 7.60 -26.15
N TYR A 557 -10.82 6.80 -26.02
CA TYR A 557 -10.91 5.36 -25.73
C TYR A 557 -11.51 5.03 -24.35
N VAL A 558 -11.63 6.00 -23.44
CA VAL A 558 -12.32 5.81 -22.15
C VAL A 558 -13.80 5.50 -22.38
N GLU A 559 -14.40 6.02 -23.47
CA GLU A 559 -15.76 5.65 -23.85
C GLU A 559 -15.83 4.18 -24.30
N ASP A 560 -14.78 3.66 -24.94
CA ASP A 560 -14.69 2.23 -25.27
C ASP A 560 -14.58 1.38 -24.01
N MET A 561 -13.81 1.83 -23.02
CA MET A 561 -13.74 1.19 -21.70
C MET A 561 -15.12 1.03 -21.06
N ARG A 562 -15.90 2.12 -21.00
CA ARG A 562 -17.27 2.12 -20.46
C ARG A 562 -18.14 1.11 -21.20
N ASN A 563 -18.16 1.20 -22.53
CA ASN A 563 -19.00 0.33 -23.36
C ASN A 563 -18.63 -1.14 -23.22
N ILE A 564 -17.33 -1.47 -23.17
CA ILE A 564 -16.86 -2.84 -23.00
C ILE A 564 -17.19 -3.37 -21.60
N ASN A 565 -17.00 -2.57 -20.55
CA ASN A 565 -17.36 -2.98 -19.20
C ASN A 565 -18.87 -3.27 -19.06
N HIS A 566 -19.73 -2.38 -19.57
CA HIS A 566 -21.18 -2.58 -19.57
C HIS A 566 -21.61 -3.78 -20.42
N MET A 567 -20.93 -4.04 -21.54
CA MET A 567 -21.12 -5.24 -22.35
C MET A 567 -20.77 -6.49 -21.53
N LEU A 568 -19.55 -6.58 -21.00
CA LEU A 568 -19.06 -7.73 -20.24
C LEU A 568 -19.93 -8.06 -19.01
N ASN A 569 -20.50 -7.03 -18.36
CA ASN A 569 -21.40 -7.23 -17.22
C ASN A 569 -22.65 -8.07 -17.58
N LYS A 570 -23.11 -8.02 -18.83
CA LYS A 570 -24.29 -8.80 -19.31
C LYS A 570 -24.02 -10.30 -19.36
N ILE A 571 -22.76 -10.72 -19.38
CA ILE A 571 -22.31 -12.12 -19.37
C ILE A 571 -21.37 -12.41 -18.18
N SER A 572 -21.48 -11.63 -17.11
CA SER A 572 -20.59 -11.71 -15.93
C SER A 572 -20.53 -13.13 -15.34
N PHE A 573 -21.67 -13.81 -15.22
CA PHE A 573 -21.72 -15.20 -14.76
C PHE A 573 -20.86 -16.14 -15.64
N ASP A 574 -20.91 -15.97 -16.96
CA ASP A 574 -20.14 -16.78 -17.89
C ASP A 574 -18.65 -16.50 -17.78
N LEU A 575 -18.27 -15.22 -17.68
CA LEU A 575 -16.87 -14.80 -17.49
C LEU A 575 -16.29 -15.33 -16.16
N ALA A 576 -17.12 -15.43 -15.12
CA ALA A 576 -16.73 -15.96 -13.81
C ALA A 576 -16.61 -17.49 -13.78
N THR A 577 -17.35 -18.22 -14.63
CA THR A 577 -17.56 -19.67 -14.48
C THR A 577 -17.02 -20.53 -15.62
N LYS A 578 -16.82 -19.97 -16.82
CA LYS A 578 -16.39 -20.72 -18.01
C LYS A 578 -14.91 -20.52 -18.30
N VAL A 579 -14.25 -21.57 -18.79
CA VAL A 579 -12.88 -21.45 -19.32
C VAL A 579 -12.96 -20.80 -20.71
N ALA A 580 -12.13 -19.79 -20.95
CA ALA A 580 -12.02 -19.13 -22.24
C ALA A 580 -11.36 -20.04 -23.27
N ASP A 581 -11.69 -19.87 -24.55
CA ASP A 581 -11.20 -20.75 -25.61
C ASP A 581 -9.70 -20.63 -25.87
N GLY A 582 -9.07 -19.51 -25.50
CA GLY A 582 -7.62 -19.38 -25.50
C GLY A 582 -6.92 -20.30 -24.50
N ASP A 583 -7.60 -20.63 -23.40
CA ASP A 583 -7.17 -21.57 -22.36
C ASP A 583 -7.81 -22.97 -22.54
N GLY A 584 -8.20 -23.30 -23.78
CA GLY A 584 -8.74 -24.62 -24.13
C GLY A 584 -10.22 -24.83 -23.81
N GLY A 585 -10.92 -23.80 -23.33
CA GLY A 585 -12.36 -23.78 -23.18
C GLY A 585 -13.12 -23.93 -24.51
N LYS A 586 -14.40 -24.31 -24.43
CA LYS A 586 -15.24 -24.51 -25.62
C LYS A 586 -16.54 -23.73 -25.61
N LYS A 587 -16.89 -23.16 -24.46
CA LYS A 587 -18.17 -22.49 -24.23
C LYS A 587 -18.07 -20.98 -24.12
N LEU A 588 -16.89 -20.42 -23.91
CA LEU A 588 -16.64 -18.99 -23.92
C LEU A 588 -15.60 -18.72 -25.00
N VAL A 589 -16.05 -18.22 -26.15
CA VAL A 589 -15.25 -18.14 -27.38
C VAL A 589 -15.07 -16.70 -27.81
N PHE A 590 -13.83 -16.23 -27.88
CA PHE A 590 -13.50 -14.87 -28.32
C PHE A 590 -13.05 -14.87 -29.78
N LEU A 591 -13.69 -14.07 -30.63
CA LEU A 591 -13.36 -13.88 -32.04
C LEU A 591 -12.54 -12.60 -32.20
N ASN A 592 -11.44 -12.67 -32.96
CA ASN A 592 -10.50 -11.54 -33.12
C ASN A 592 -9.99 -11.02 -31.76
N GLN A 593 -9.64 -11.92 -30.84
CA GLN A 593 -9.32 -11.59 -29.44
C GLN A 593 -8.14 -10.63 -29.23
N LEU A 594 -7.34 -10.38 -30.28
CA LEU A 594 -6.24 -9.41 -30.25
C LEU A 594 -6.63 -8.03 -30.83
N GLY A 595 -7.83 -7.88 -31.39
CA GLY A 595 -8.29 -6.63 -32.01
C GLY A 595 -7.48 -6.21 -33.26
N LYS A 596 -6.86 -7.17 -33.97
CA LYS A 596 -5.91 -6.88 -35.07
C LYS A 596 -6.48 -7.14 -36.46
N SER A 597 -7.50 -7.97 -36.58
CA SER A 597 -8.12 -8.40 -37.85
C SER A 597 -9.52 -7.82 -38.01
N THR A 598 -10.02 -7.73 -39.24
CA THR A 598 -11.42 -7.33 -39.52
C THR A 598 -12.37 -8.52 -39.58
N SER A 599 -11.85 -9.74 -39.52
CA SER A 599 -12.65 -10.95 -39.49
C SER A 599 -11.99 -12.05 -38.67
N ALA A 600 -12.81 -12.96 -38.16
CA ALA A 600 -12.39 -14.18 -37.48
C ALA A 600 -13.41 -15.30 -37.72
N GLU A 601 -12.94 -16.53 -37.74
CA GLU A 601 -13.78 -17.72 -37.85
C GLU A 601 -13.42 -18.70 -36.74
N LYS A 602 -14.44 -19.15 -35.99
CA LYS A 602 -14.30 -20.17 -34.95
C LYS A 602 -15.49 -21.13 -35.00
N LYS A 603 -15.47 -22.17 -34.17
CA LYS A 603 -16.57 -23.12 -34.02
C LYS A 603 -17.06 -23.12 -32.58
N VAL A 604 -18.38 -23.14 -32.43
CA VAL A 604 -19.05 -23.40 -31.15
C VAL A 604 -19.90 -24.65 -31.38
N ARG A 605 -19.54 -25.76 -30.73
CA ARG A 605 -20.07 -27.10 -31.06
C ARG A 605 -19.86 -27.43 -32.55
N ASN A 606 -20.93 -27.77 -33.25
CA ASN A 606 -20.98 -27.99 -34.70
C ASN A 606 -21.41 -26.75 -35.49
N ILE A 607 -21.52 -25.58 -34.85
CA ILE A 607 -21.89 -24.32 -35.49
C ILE A 607 -20.61 -23.60 -35.91
N GLU A 608 -20.49 -23.30 -37.20
CA GLU A 608 -19.42 -22.44 -37.71
C GLU A 608 -19.82 -20.98 -37.51
N VAL A 609 -18.96 -20.23 -36.82
CA VAL A 609 -19.19 -18.82 -36.51
C VAL A 609 -18.18 -18.00 -37.29
N SER A 610 -18.68 -17.18 -38.21
CA SER A 610 -17.91 -16.14 -38.89
C SER A 610 -18.28 -14.78 -38.33
N TYR A 611 -17.27 -14.01 -37.93
CA TYR A 611 -17.38 -12.67 -37.38
C TYR A 611 -16.66 -11.69 -38.30
N VAL A 612 -17.31 -10.59 -38.67
CA VAL A 612 -16.72 -9.52 -39.48
C VAL A 612 -17.02 -8.18 -38.85
N SER A 613 -15.98 -7.43 -38.48
CA SER A 613 -16.08 -6.06 -37.97
C SER A 613 -15.07 -5.16 -38.70
N PRO A 614 -15.53 -4.14 -39.46
CA PRO A 614 -14.63 -3.23 -40.18
C PRO A 614 -13.67 -2.47 -39.27
N GLU A 615 -14.09 -2.19 -38.04
CA GLU A 615 -13.31 -1.46 -37.03
C GLU A 615 -12.46 -2.38 -36.13
N LYS A 616 -12.28 -3.64 -36.56
CA LYS A 616 -11.49 -4.64 -35.84
C LYS A 616 -12.00 -4.90 -34.41
N GLY A 617 -13.33 -4.88 -34.24
CA GLY A 617 -13.98 -5.26 -32.99
C GLY A 617 -13.64 -6.67 -32.54
N VAL A 618 -13.88 -6.95 -31.26
CA VAL A 618 -13.78 -8.28 -30.66
C VAL A 618 -15.20 -8.82 -30.53
N GLY A 619 -15.40 -10.04 -31.01
CA GLY A 619 -16.65 -10.76 -30.84
C GLY A 619 -16.56 -11.74 -29.69
N ILE A 620 -17.62 -11.91 -28.92
CA ILE A 620 -17.74 -12.96 -27.90
C ILE A 620 -18.91 -13.86 -28.28
N VAL A 621 -18.73 -15.16 -28.09
CA VAL A 621 -19.79 -16.17 -28.22
C VAL A 621 -19.80 -17.02 -26.98
N VAL A 622 -20.95 -17.06 -26.31
CA VAL A 622 -21.15 -17.93 -25.16
C VAL A 622 -22.10 -19.06 -25.53
N ASP A 623 -21.66 -20.29 -25.31
CA ASP A 623 -22.52 -21.46 -25.34
C ASP A 623 -23.21 -21.63 -23.97
N HIS A 624 -24.52 -21.37 -23.95
CA HIS A 624 -25.36 -21.46 -22.76
C HIS A 624 -26.29 -22.70 -22.75
N GLY A 625 -25.88 -23.78 -23.42
CA GLY A 625 -26.64 -25.04 -23.46
C GLY A 625 -27.39 -25.25 -24.77
N GLU A 626 -27.99 -26.43 -24.98
CA GLU A 626 -28.36 -26.94 -26.33
C GLU A 626 -29.22 -26.00 -27.18
N LYS A 627 -29.88 -25.03 -26.53
CA LYS A 627 -30.88 -24.15 -27.12
C LYS A 627 -30.49 -22.68 -27.18
N GLU A 628 -29.36 -22.28 -26.60
CA GLU A 628 -29.02 -20.87 -26.44
C GLU A 628 -27.53 -20.60 -26.72
N ILE A 629 -27.29 -19.56 -27.50
CA ILE A 629 -25.96 -19.00 -27.75
C ILE A 629 -26.09 -17.48 -27.62
N ILE A 630 -25.20 -16.88 -26.84
CA ILE A 630 -25.11 -15.43 -26.66
C ILE A 630 -24.03 -14.91 -27.62
N LEU A 631 -24.29 -13.76 -28.23
CA LEU A 631 -23.35 -13.07 -29.12
C LEU A 631 -23.16 -11.64 -28.61
N GLU A 632 -21.92 -11.23 -28.39
CA GLU A 632 -21.58 -9.85 -28.04
C GLU A 632 -20.51 -9.30 -28.97
N SER A 633 -20.51 -8.00 -29.21
CA SER A 633 -19.51 -7.36 -30.05
C SER A 633 -19.13 -6.00 -29.50
N THR A 634 -17.84 -5.70 -29.47
CA THR A 634 -17.33 -4.41 -29.00
C THR A 634 -17.52 -3.28 -30.01
N ARG A 635 -17.83 -3.63 -31.26
CA ARG A 635 -18.04 -2.71 -32.39
C ARG A 635 -19.17 -3.22 -33.29
N ASP A 636 -19.59 -2.37 -34.22
CA ASP A 636 -20.43 -2.81 -35.33
C ASP A 636 -19.81 -4.02 -36.03
N ALA A 637 -20.61 -5.09 -36.12
CA ALA A 637 -20.15 -6.36 -36.64
C ALA A 637 -21.29 -7.19 -37.26
N LYS A 638 -20.90 -8.14 -38.10
CA LYS A 638 -21.78 -9.16 -38.66
C LYS A 638 -21.35 -10.55 -38.18
N TYR A 639 -22.26 -11.23 -37.49
CA TYR A 639 -22.17 -12.66 -37.23
C TYR A 639 -22.85 -13.46 -38.34
N THR A 640 -22.21 -14.53 -38.80
CA THR A 640 -22.81 -15.54 -39.69
C THR A 640 -22.64 -16.91 -39.07
N LEU A 641 -23.77 -17.54 -38.72
CA LEU A 641 -23.82 -18.86 -38.09
C LEU A 641 -24.24 -19.91 -39.13
N LYS A 642 -23.37 -20.90 -39.40
CA LYS A 642 -23.70 -22.05 -40.27
C LYS A 642 -23.85 -23.32 -39.45
N GLY A 643 -24.74 -24.21 -39.89
CA GLY A 643 -25.03 -25.47 -39.19
C GLY A 643 -26.20 -25.39 -38.19
N LEU A 644 -26.94 -24.27 -38.16
CA LEU A 644 -28.09 -24.09 -37.26
C LEU A 644 -29.30 -24.97 -37.59
N ALA A 645 -29.39 -25.52 -38.81
CA ALA A 645 -30.52 -26.35 -39.24
C ALA A 645 -30.76 -27.58 -38.35
N GLY A 646 -29.70 -28.11 -37.71
CA GLY A 646 -29.81 -29.22 -36.76
C GLY A 646 -30.36 -28.83 -35.38
N TYR A 647 -30.43 -27.54 -35.05
CA TYR A 647 -30.89 -27.02 -33.76
C TYR A 647 -32.28 -26.35 -33.86
N GLY A 648 -32.55 -25.69 -35.00
CA GLY A 648 -33.75 -24.87 -35.20
C GLY A 648 -33.66 -23.52 -34.47
N VAL A 649 -33.71 -22.41 -35.21
CA VAL A 649 -33.73 -21.06 -34.60
C VAL A 649 -35.17 -20.72 -34.24
N SER A 650 -35.45 -20.57 -32.94
CA SER A 650 -36.80 -20.29 -32.43
C SER A 650 -37.04 -18.79 -32.22
N SER A 651 -36.04 -18.05 -31.71
CA SER A 651 -36.06 -16.59 -31.58
C SER A 651 -34.65 -16.00 -31.71
N LEU A 652 -34.60 -14.68 -31.91
CA LEU A 652 -33.41 -13.84 -31.75
C LEU A 652 -33.84 -12.66 -30.88
N GLU A 653 -33.20 -12.50 -29.74
CA GLU A 653 -33.59 -11.56 -28.69
C GLU A 653 -32.39 -10.70 -28.30
N GLU A 654 -32.66 -9.45 -27.91
CA GLU A 654 -31.68 -8.52 -27.36
C GLU A 654 -31.99 -8.32 -25.87
N GLY A 655 -31.00 -8.48 -25.00
CA GLY A 655 -31.22 -8.43 -23.55
C GLY A 655 -29.93 -8.54 -22.73
N TYR A 656 -30.08 -8.85 -21.45
CA TYR A 656 -29.02 -9.13 -20.48
C TYR A 656 -29.54 -10.15 -19.46
N TYR A 657 -28.64 -10.80 -18.72
CA TYR A 657 -28.99 -11.68 -17.62
C TYR A 657 -28.82 -10.95 -16.27
N ASP A 658 -29.81 -11.09 -15.39
CA ASP A 658 -29.81 -10.55 -14.02
C ASP A 658 -29.04 -11.43 -13.02
#